data_AF-A0A952RNG7-F1
#
_entry.id   AF-A0A952RNG7-F1
#
_cell.length_a   1.000
_cell.length_b   1.000
_cell.length_c   1.000
_cell.angle_alpha   90.00
_cell.angle_beta   90.00
_cell.angle_gamma   90.00
#
_symmetry.space_group_name_H-M   'P 1'
#
loop_
_entity.id
_entity.type
_entity.pdbx_description
1 polymer ?
#
loop_
_entity_poly.entity_id
_entity_poly.type
_entity_poly.pdbx_seq_one_letter_code
_entity_poly.pdbx_strand_id
1 'polypeptide(L)'
;MSSASEQRIRLSAVVVVGSMVVASCHKPTTVPLAGGDAAAPAASSVAVNAAPPLPALERLLCPSEMVDAGSADNGGIGLGRIDTLGGGREVPTDPRVDPKGGACADGDVVCDELETPIYKDDTCGPANVNLRSAAKEIAAGVTKERAVSPADARVREHLDLNPAENERLQKLGFAVIDRLRPGGYAHAYHSIFQDQLPVYVSVDSILHAVFVANDTLSEQYEVNELWPRLVRAIKAMRHGLAKGGVRARYGAAVEADVEIYLRVAFSLLLQSPMEEAEDVAVFGATPDAAARRADADELYGLAKAAESLVTDQKLFGRARAIDFTPFTPRGRYATYSGPTQTLPLSSRASSPATRLELRGGLADYFRGAMWLSRIEFNLVSRGSRSSHAGTPDPSETPHEARVALALSELIRDTGQKDNLAFVQRAWDRLAGPREDVPLLELATIARDAKVTPADADPVPKLAAKIGEGYKRTVRTHFTAEGAGELPVITTLLGPRIARDTRGATKLVKDDVPDRALMHAADFAYLLGNDRAKTYLAADLGAFPALAKNLDEARAIASKPGGQDLYESWLGAIRALNAPAPEATTLPSFMKTPAFADLRLDSTIVAFAQLRHNYVLMNAQPYDTWGCEIPDGYVEPAVEVYDGLLRYTDKLSEAFMPTTADARKTHDQYIKRVRTVLTTLRTIAQHERAGKPLTDAEQRWIAMVAEHIPVGGYGGDSGGPPSYTGWYFDLFPDRSHGAKASGELVTDVYTSTQTNTILYLGAGGPRLGVFKVDTNGPPRLMVGPIATGYEHLGELRRRFEKPEDRDEGGDFEAVKGAPAAPWAASYTAPASAEPDLAIQTKDCDGKLFVRATTPARIANVRLRFLDHHGDTLLTKDMTLEAGDTNLELELPKDKRAWIVGHGVVEGVAVRIGDFRGLGGGTVYEPEWPIRASVAAYQPTSLFAFGRMRTVKLER
;
A
#
# COMPACT_ATOMS: atom_id res chain seq x y z
N MET A 1 46.69 -31.57 -24.01
CA MET A 1 46.96 -32.89 -23.36
C MET A 1 46.87 -32.69 -21.85
N SER A 2 46.44 -33.71 -21.09
CA SER A 2 46.52 -33.95 -19.63
C SER A 2 46.79 -32.81 -18.61
N SER A 3 46.21 -32.81 -17.37
CA SER A 3 45.13 -33.63 -16.76
C SER A 3 44.90 -33.28 -15.27
N ALA A 4 43.64 -33.35 -14.81
CA ALA A 4 43.19 -33.63 -13.42
C ALA A 4 43.53 -32.58 -12.29
N SER A 5 42.86 -32.55 -11.11
CA SER A 5 41.84 -33.46 -10.51
C SER A 5 40.77 -32.72 -9.67
N GLU A 6 39.60 -33.34 -9.46
CA GLU A 6 38.52 -32.90 -8.54
C GLU A 6 38.76 -33.30 -7.06
N GLN A 7 38.00 -32.71 -6.11
CA GLN A 7 37.09 -33.49 -5.23
C GLN A 7 36.02 -32.63 -4.51
N ARG A 8 35.07 -33.26 -3.78
CA ARG A 8 33.79 -32.70 -3.28
C ARG A 8 33.60 -32.94 -1.77
N ILE A 9 32.62 -32.25 -1.16
CA ILE A 9 32.13 -32.46 0.23
C ILE A 9 30.61 -32.79 0.24
N ARG A 10 30.12 -33.46 1.30
CA ARG A 10 28.71 -33.83 1.56
C ARG A 10 28.31 -33.57 3.03
N LEU A 11 27.00 -33.43 3.29
CA LEU A 11 26.40 -33.31 4.64
C LEU A 11 26.06 -34.67 5.29
N SER A 12 25.88 -34.67 6.62
CA SER A 12 24.96 -35.51 7.43
C SER A 12 24.74 -34.89 8.83
N ALA A 13 23.78 -35.35 9.63
CA ALA A 13 23.28 -34.72 10.88
C ALA A 13 23.13 -35.70 12.08
N VAL A 14 22.71 -35.25 13.29
CA VAL A 14 21.80 -35.93 14.27
C VAL A 14 21.65 -35.23 15.66
N VAL A 15 20.38 -35.07 16.10
CA VAL A 15 19.67 -35.06 17.43
C VAL A 15 20.41 -35.02 18.80
N VAL A 16 19.82 -34.36 19.85
CA VAL A 16 19.61 -34.81 21.28
C VAL A 16 18.86 -33.75 22.17
N VAL A 17 18.47 -34.10 23.42
CA VAL A 17 17.45 -33.49 24.33
C VAL A 17 18.05 -32.73 25.55
N GLY A 18 17.29 -31.85 26.26
CA GLY A 18 17.75 -31.03 27.42
C GLY A 18 16.92 -31.11 28.73
N SER A 19 17.20 -30.27 29.77
CA SER A 19 16.42 -30.14 31.04
C SER A 19 16.83 -29.00 32.04
N MET A 20 15.82 -28.34 32.65
CA MET A 20 15.66 -27.87 34.08
C MET A 20 16.51 -26.77 34.83
N VAL A 21 15.80 -25.74 35.37
CA VAL A 21 15.69 -25.27 36.82
C VAL A 21 16.51 -24.08 37.46
N VAL A 22 15.83 -22.89 37.62
CA VAL A 22 15.54 -22.05 38.86
C VAL A 22 16.53 -21.02 39.56
N ALA A 23 16.03 -19.76 39.75
CA ALA A 23 16.12 -18.75 40.88
C ALA A 23 17.12 -17.55 41.04
N SER A 24 16.55 -16.33 41.28
CA SER A 24 16.90 -15.24 42.28
C SER A 24 18.22 -14.40 42.21
N CYS A 25 18.40 -13.14 42.72
CA CYS A 25 17.53 -12.03 43.23
C CYS A 25 18.28 -10.65 43.48
N HIS A 26 17.56 -9.51 43.36
CA HIS A 26 17.69 -8.20 44.12
C HIS A 26 18.74 -7.06 43.80
N LYS A 27 18.53 -5.87 44.44
CA LYS A 27 19.05 -4.46 44.26
C LYS A 27 19.76 -3.94 45.57
N PRO A 28 20.15 -2.64 45.89
CA PRO A 28 19.84 -1.28 45.31
C PRO A 28 20.86 -0.06 45.42
N THR A 29 20.54 1.09 44.77
CA THR A 29 20.75 2.56 45.12
C THR A 29 22.10 3.17 45.60
N THR A 30 22.50 4.41 45.23
CA THR A 30 22.14 5.73 45.88
C THR A 30 22.82 6.98 45.19
N VAL A 31 22.44 8.25 45.50
CA VAL A 31 22.93 9.53 44.87
C VAL A 31 22.82 10.80 45.78
N PRO A 32 23.83 11.72 45.89
CA PRO A 32 23.55 13.17 46.15
C PRO A 32 24.60 14.29 45.74
N LEU A 33 24.14 15.30 44.95
CA LEU A 33 24.19 16.80 45.14
C LEU A 33 25.46 17.74 45.18
N ALA A 34 25.25 18.94 44.56
CA ALA A 34 25.75 20.34 44.82
C ALA A 34 27.22 20.79 44.47
N GLY A 35 27.54 22.07 44.14
CA GLY A 35 26.75 23.30 43.81
C GLY A 35 27.53 24.68 43.85
N GLY A 36 27.08 25.73 43.12
CA GLY A 36 27.48 27.19 43.21
C GLY A 36 28.85 27.64 42.59
N ASP A 37 29.18 28.93 42.30
CA ASP A 37 28.43 30.20 42.13
C ASP A 37 29.33 31.37 41.56
N ALA A 38 28.77 32.37 40.83
CA ALA A 38 29.26 33.78 40.55
C ALA A 38 30.69 34.07 39.93
N ALA A 39 31.04 35.19 39.26
CA ALA A 39 30.40 36.36 38.59
C ALA A 39 31.39 37.11 37.62
N ALA A 40 30.95 38.16 36.90
CA ALA A 40 31.67 38.93 35.82
C ALA A 40 32.28 40.28 36.32
N PRO A 41 32.73 41.31 35.52
CA PRO A 41 32.84 41.49 34.03
C PRO A 41 34.10 42.26 33.49
N ALA A 42 34.25 42.39 32.15
CA ALA A 42 34.84 43.56 31.42
C ALA A 42 34.77 43.35 29.87
N ALA A 43 34.92 44.41 29.06
CA ALA A 43 34.83 44.32 27.58
C ALA A 43 35.89 45.15 26.83
N SER A 44 36.38 44.65 25.68
CA SER A 44 37.04 45.42 24.62
C SER A 44 37.01 44.65 23.29
N SER A 45 37.22 45.36 22.17
CA SER A 45 37.18 44.81 20.79
C SER A 45 38.51 44.23 20.33
N VAL A 46 38.52 43.12 19.60
CA VAL A 46 39.49 42.78 18.54
C VAL A 46 39.00 41.59 17.71
N ALA A 47 39.32 41.59 16.41
CA ALA A 47 39.23 40.50 15.42
C ALA A 47 37.90 39.73 15.26
N VAL A 48 37.48 39.54 14.01
CA VAL A 48 36.75 38.32 13.64
C VAL A 48 37.77 37.19 13.63
N ASN A 49 38.03 36.62 14.81
CA ASN A 49 38.59 35.29 14.89
C ASN A 49 37.62 34.36 14.16
N ALA A 50 38.08 33.67 13.11
CA ALA A 50 37.38 32.47 12.68
C ALA A 50 37.33 31.55 13.90
N ALA A 51 36.13 31.24 14.40
CA ALA A 51 36.00 30.34 15.53
C ALA A 51 36.73 29.02 15.20
N PRO A 52 37.43 28.39 16.16
CA PRO A 52 37.95 27.05 15.93
C PRO A 52 36.77 26.19 15.48
N PRO A 53 36.88 25.43 14.37
CA PRO A 53 35.75 24.69 13.83
C PRO A 53 35.20 23.80 14.92
N LEU A 54 33.86 23.79 15.08
CA LEU A 54 33.19 22.92 16.05
C LEU A 54 33.80 21.51 15.94
N PRO A 55 34.25 20.92 17.08
CA PRO A 55 34.90 19.62 17.05
C PRO A 55 33.99 18.62 16.35
N ALA A 56 34.59 17.67 15.63
CA ALA A 56 33.83 16.62 14.96
C ALA A 56 32.98 15.89 16.01
N LEU A 57 31.66 16.10 15.96
CA LEU A 57 30.76 15.58 16.97
C LEU A 57 30.82 14.06 16.96
N GLU A 58 31.22 13.46 18.08
CA GLU A 58 31.17 12.02 18.27
C GLU A 58 29.78 11.49 17.92
N ARG A 59 29.72 10.32 17.28
CA ARG A 59 28.46 9.73 16.81
C ARG A 59 27.44 9.65 17.95
N LEU A 60 26.25 10.23 17.74
CA LEU A 60 25.15 10.05 18.68
C LEU A 60 24.70 8.58 18.61
N LEU A 61 25.00 7.83 19.67
CA LEU A 61 24.64 6.42 19.81
C LEU A 61 23.34 6.28 20.62
N CYS A 62 22.56 5.25 20.29
CA CYS A 62 21.47 4.81 21.16
C CYS A 62 22.04 4.25 22.47
N PRO A 63 21.31 4.33 23.59
CA PRO A 63 21.74 3.74 24.86
C PRO A 63 22.06 2.24 24.77
N SER A 64 21.45 1.52 23.83
CA SER A 64 21.74 0.13 23.49
C SER A 64 23.11 -0.06 22.83
N GLU A 65 23.49 0.79 21.88
CA GLU A 65 24.79 0.74 21.19
C GLU A 65 25.95 1.17 22.10
N MET A 66 25.70 2.03 23.09
CA MET A 66 26.74 2.49 24.04
C MET A 66 27.23 1.37 24.98
N VAL A 67 26.50 0.26 25.13
CA VAL A 67 26.90 -0.87 25.98
C VAL A 67 28.02 -1.69 25.33
N ASP A 68 27.98 -1.91 24.01
CA ASP A 68 28.95 -2.73 23.29
C ASP A 68 30.30 -2.03 23.07
N ALA A 69 30.33 -0.70 23.09
CA ALA A 69 31.56 0.08 23.00
C ALA A 69 32.48 -0.03 24.24
N GLY A 70 31.97 -0.61 25.34
CA GLY A 70 32.61 -0.58 26.67
C GLY A 70 33.34 -1.85 27.12
N SER A 71 33.48 -2.89 26.31
CA SER A 71 34.06 -4.18 26.76
C SER A 71 34.88 -4.95 25.70
N ALA A 72 35.94 -4.33 25.18
CA ALA A 72 36.91 -5.01 24.32
C ALA A 72 37.99 -5.79 25.13
N ASP A 73 37.60 -6.83 25.87
CA ASP A 73 38.58 -7.82 26.35
C ASP A 73 37.99 -9.24 26.58
N ASN A 74 38.54 -10.21 25.84
CA ASN A 74 38.53 -11.67 26.05
C ASN A 74 37.28 -12.39 26.65
N GLY A 75 36.38 -12.89 25.78
CA GLY A 75 35.35 -13.87 26.15
C GLY A 75 34.56 -14.46 24.98
N GLY A 76 35.08 -15.49 24.30
CA GLY A 76 34.43 -16.06 23.11
C GLY A 76 33.17 -16.90 23.41
N ILE A 77 32.05 -16.58 22.76
CA ILE A 77 30.78 -17.34 22.82
C ILE A 77 30.29 -17.60 21.39
N GLY A 78 29.79 -18.81 21.12
CA GLY A 78 29.37 -19.25 19.79
C GLY A 78 27.92 -18.91 19.43
N LEU A 79 27.62 -18.97 18.13
CA LEU A 79 26.28 -18.75 17.55
C LEU A 79 25.27 -19.80 18.06
N GLY A 80 24.40 -19.40 19.00
CA GLY A 80 23.28 -20.21 19.48
C GLY A 80 22.03 -20.07 18.59
N ARG A 81 21.32 -21.17 18.36
CA ARG A 81 19.98 -21.15 17.72
C ARG A 81 18.96 -20.47 18.62
N ILE A 82 18.00 -19.79 18.00
CA ILE A 82 16.69 -19.54 18.61
C ILE A 82 15.76 -20.63 18.07
N ASP A 83 15.46 -21.63 18.89
CA ASP A 83 14.43 -22.63 18.58
C ASP A 83 13.05 -22.08 18.94
N THR A 84 12.09 -22.20 18.03
CA THR A 84 10.70 -21.77 18.24
C THR A 84 9.98 -22.66 19.25
N LEU A 85 9.34 -22.08 20.26
CA LEU A 85 8.52 -22.82 21.23
C LEU A 85 7.19 -23.32 20.62
N GLY A 86 7.27 -24.41 19.86
CA GLY A 86 6.12 -25.20 19.44
C GLY A 86 5.51 -25.94 20.63
N GLY A 87 4.43 -25.39 21.20
CA GLY A 87 3.74 -25.91 22.38
C GLY A 87 2.40 -26.60 22.09
N GLY A 88 2.29 -27.30 20.94
CA GLY A 88 1.05 -27.99 20.57
C GLY A 88 0.75 -29.16 21.52
N ARG A 89 -0.38 -29.11 22.22
CA ARG A 89 -0.98 -30.33 22.82
C ARG A 89 -1.67 -31.12 21.72
N GLU A 90 -1.24 -32.35 21.52
CA GLU A 90 -1.97 -33.30 20.69
C GLU A 90 -3.37 -33.53 21.28
N VAL A 91 -4.40 -33.29 20.47
CA VAL A 91 -5.75 -33.79 20.74
C VAL A 91 -5.79 -35.23 20.26
N PRO A 92 -6.13 -36.23 21.09
CA PRO A 92 -6.23 -37.62 20.64
C PRO A 92 -7.25 -37.76 19.51
N THR A 93 -6.79 -38.21 18.35
CA THR A 93 -7.67 -38.55 17.23
C THR A 93 -8.29 -39.92 17.49
N ASP A 94 -9.61 -39.97 17.69
CA ASP A 94 -10.33 -41.24 17.69
C ASP A 94 -10.29 -41.82 16.26
N PRO A 95 -9.74 -43.03 16.03
CA PRO A 95 -9.48 -43.57 14.69
C PRO A 95 -10.74 -44.07 13.96
N ARG A 96 -11.94 -43.59 14.33
CA ARG A 96 -13.24 -44.06 13.83
C ARG A 96 -14.00 -43.06 12.95
N VAL A 97 -13.38 -41.94 12.56
CA VAL A 97 -13.98 -40.96 11.65
C VAL A 97 -13.13 -40.82 10.37
N ASP A 98 -13.59 -41.38 9.26
CA ASP A 98 -13.05 -41.05 7.92
C ASP A 98 -13.58 -39.66 7.50
N PRO A 99 -12.73 -38.69 7.14
CA PRO A 99 -13.19 -37.37 6.68
C PRO A 99 -13.98 -37.35 5.36
N LYS A 100 -14.17 -38.47 4.67
CA LYS A 100 -14.67 -38.53 3.28
C LYS A 100 -16.15 -38.92 3.12
N GLY A 101 -17.06 -38.22 3.79
CA GLY A 101 -18.49 -38.39 3.54
C GLY A 101 -19.41 -37.40 4.25
N GLY A 102 -19.73 -36.27 3.62
CA GLY A 102 -20.74 -35.31 4.11
C GLY A 102 -22.20 -35.78 3.97
N ALA A 103 -22.42 -37.07 3.74
CA ALA A 103 -23.74 -37.71 3.63
C ALA A 103 -23.62 -39.18 4.03
N CYS A 104 -24.41 -39.60 5.00
CA CYS A 104 -24.56 -41.00 5.39
C CYS A 104 -25.07 -41.83 4.20
N ALA A 105 -24.42 -42.93 3.89
CA ALA A 105 -24.96 -43.95 2.99
C ALA A 105 -25.94 -44.86 3.74
N ASP A 106 -26.92 -45.44 3.04
CA ASP A 106 -27.78 -46.48 3.62
C ASP A 106 -26.92 -47.66 4.12
N GLY A 107 -26.90 -47.88 5.44
CA GLY A 107 -26.09 -48.91 6.10
C GLY A 107 -24.69 -48.49 6.56
N ASP A 108 -24.41 -47.18 6.67
CA ASP A 108 -23.21 -46.68 7.35
C ASP A 108 -23.36 -46.74 8.87
N VAL A 109 -22.66 -47.69 9.50
CA VAL A 109 -22.73 -48.00 10.93
C VAL A 109 -22.46 -46.78 11.83
N VAL A 110 -21.57 -45.87 11.43
CA VAL A 110 -21.23 -44.69 12.26
C VAL A 110 -22.35 -43.65 12.25
N CYS A 111 -23.11 -43.56 11.16
CA CYS A 111 -24.33 -42.76 11.11
C CYS A 111 -25.50 -43.45 11.82
N ASP A 112 -25.66 -44.76 11.64
CA ASP A 112 -26.71 -45.54 12.29
C ASP A 112 -26.53 -45.56 13.82
N GLU A 113 -25.30 -45.51 14.36
CA GLU A 113 -25.00 -45.34 15.80
C GLU A 113 -25.33 -43.94 16.37
N LEU A 114 -25.57 -42.93 15.52
CA LEU A 114 -25.99 -41.57 15.93
C LEU A 114 -27.50 -41.33 15.79
N GLU A 115 -28.18 -42.11 14.96
CA GLU A 115 -29.65 -42.16 14.83
C GLU A 115 -30.28 -43.21 15.76
N THR A 116 -29.57 -44.30 16.06
CA THR A 116 -30.05 -45.44 16.87
C THR A 116 -29.38 -45.46 18.25
N PRO A 117 -30.13 -45.63 19.36
CA PRO A 117 -29.54 -45.70 20.70
C PRO A 117 -28.56 -46.89 20.85
N ILE A 118 -27.29 -46.57 21.16
CA ILE A 118 -26.18 -47.54 21.33
C ILE A 118 -26.52 -48.64 22.36
N TYR A 119 -27.32 -48.31 23.38
CA TYR A 119 -28.08 -49.28 24.15
C TYR A 119 -29.56 -48.90 24.12
N LYS A 120 -30.46 -49.89 24.13
CA LYS A 120 -31.92 -49.69 24.08
C LYS A 120 -32.49 -48.79 25.18
N ASP A 121 -31.77 -48.67 26.29
CA ASP A 121 -32.17 -47.91 27.48
C ASP A 121 -31.31 -46.65 27.71
N ASP A 122 -30.44 -46.27 26.76
CA ASP A 122 -29.48 -45.16 26.95
C ASP A 122 -30.04 -43.77 26.56
N THR A 123 -29.58 -42.77 27.31
CA THR A 123 -30.17 -41.43 27.45
C THR A 123 -29.58 -40.38 26.51
N CYS A 124 -28.70 -40.76 25.58
CA CYS A 124 -28.24 -39.88 24.49
C CYS A 124 -29.17 -39.89 23.26
N GLY A 125 -29.74 -41.05 22.90
CA GLY A 125 -30.74 -41.16 21.81
C GLY A 125 -31.99 -40.27 21.94
N PRO A 126 -32.52 -39.98 23.14
CA PRO A 126 -33.60 -39.03 23.35
C PRO A 126 -33.36 -37.63 22.79
N ALA A 127 -32.13 -37.13 22.62
CA ALA A 127 -31.90 -35.75 22.19
C ALA A 127 -32.50 -35.48 20.79
N ASN A 128 -32.10 -36.26 19.79
CA ASN A 128 -32.59 -36.13 18.42
C ASN A 128 -34.08 -36.49 18.29
N VAL A 129 -34.55 -37.48 19.05
CA VAL A 129 -35.98 -37.88 19.05
C VAL A 129 -36.87 -36.80 19.68
N ASN A 130 -36.46 -36.22 20.81
CA ASN A 130 -37.18 -35.14 21.49
C ASN A 130 -37.17 -33.86 20.64
N LEU A 131 -36.06 -33.51 19.99
CA LEU A 131 -36.00 -32.40 19.03
C LEU A 131 -36.98 -32.63 17.86
N ARG A 132 -37.02 -33.85 17.29
CA ARG A 132 -37.95 -34.21 16.20
C ARG A 132 -39.41 -34.24 16.65
N SER A 133 -39.73 -34.59 17.90
CA SER A 133 -41.10 -34.52 18.43
C SER A 133 -41.51 -33.08 18.71
N ALA A 134 -40.69 -32.34 19.48
CA ALA A 134 -40.95 -30.95 19.83
C ALA A 134 -41.07 -30.06 18.58
N ALA A 135 -40.24 -30.26 17.55
CA ALA A 135 -40.37 -29.52 16.28
C ALA A 135 -41.70 -29.81 15.57
N LYS A 136 -42.21 -31.05 15.60
CA LYS A 136 -43.54 -31.40 15.06
C LYS A 136 -44.66 -30.80 15.89
N GLU A 137 -44.56 -30.83 17.22
CA GLU A 137 -45.53 -30.24 18.14
C GLU A 137 -45.60 -28.71 18.00
N ILE A 138 -44.45 -28.04 17.87
CA ILE A 138 -44.35 -26.59 17.59
C ILE A 138 -44.94 -26.27 16.21
N ALA A 139 -44.59 -27.03 15.17
CA ALA A 139 -45.14 -26.82 13.82
C ALA A 139 -46.65 -27.10 13.74
N ALA A 140 -47.18 -27.97 14.60
CA ALA A 140 -48.61 -28.24 14.76
C ALA A 140 -49.32 -27.25 15.70
N GLY A 141 -48.61 -26.29 16.30
CA GLY A 141 -49.18 -25.27 17.18
C GLY A 141 -49.62 -25.76 18.55
N VAL A 142 -48.96 -26.78 19.12
CA VAL A 142 -49.32 -27.35 20.44
C VAL A 142 -48.97 -26.39 21.58
N THR A 143 -49.97 -25.72 22.14
CA THR A 143 -49.81 -24.66 23.16
C THR A 143 -49.76 -25.18 24.61
N LYS A 144 -49.06 -26.27 24.90
CA LYS A 144 -49.02 -26.85 26.26
C LYS A 144 -48.02 -26.09 27.16
N GLU A 145 -48.53 -25.10 27.88
CA GLU A 145 -47.75 -24.34 28.85
C GLU A 145 -47.19 -25.20 30.00
N ARG A 146 -46.03 -24.81 30.53
CA ARG A 146 -45.35 -25.44 31.67
C ARG A 146 -44.94 -24.35 32.65
N ALA A 147 -45.16 -24.59 33.95
CA ALA A 147 -44.76 -23.66 35.00
C ALA A 147 -43.23 -23.40 34.97
N VAL A 148 -42.85 -22.13 35.03
CA VAL A 148 -41.45 -21.68 35.02
C VAL A 148 -40.91 -21.66 36.44
N SER A 149 -39.76 -22.28 36.67
CA SER A 149 -39.04 -22.19 37.95
C SER A 149 -38.09 -20.99 37.95
N PRO A 150 -38.03 -20.17 39.02
CA PRO A 150 -36.95 -19.21 39.21
C PRO A 150 -35.61 -19.94 39.25
N ALA A 151 -34.66 -19.55 38.41
CA ALA A 151 -33.38 -20.24 38.23
C ALA A 151 -32.16 -19.39 38.63
N ASP A 152 -32.39 -18.12 38.99
CA ASP A 152 -31.38 -17.12 39.36
C ASP A 152 -30.38 -17.62 40.41
N ALA A 153 -30.85 -18.41 41.38
CA ALA A 153 -29.99 -18.98 42.42
C ALA A 153 -28.92 -19.90 41.83
N ARG A 154 -29.32 -20.81 40.93
CA ARG A 154 -28.42 -21.77 40.27
C ARG A 154 -27.40 -21.06 39.37
N VAL A 155 -27.83 -20.04 38.63
CA VAL A 155 -26.96 -19.21 37.79
C VAL A 155 -25.92 -18.46 38.62
N ARG A 156 -26.32 -17.91 39.77
CA ARG A 156 -25.40 -17.22 40.70
C ARG A 156 -24.39 -18.18 41.34
N GLU A 157 -24.84 -19.37 41.72
CA GLU A 157 -24.04 -20.42 42.33
C GLU A 157 -22.99 -21.00 41.36
N HIS A 158 -23.37 -21.37 40.15
CA HIS A 158 -22.46 -22.05 39.21
C HIS A 158 -21.48 -21.09 38.50
N LEU A 159 -21.85 -19.82 38.29
CA LEU A 159 -20.98 -18.85 37.62
C LEU A 159 -20.06 -18.07 38.57
N ASP A 160 -20.30 -18.14 39.88
CA ASP A 160 -19.63 -17.35 40.93
C ASP A 160 -19.46 -15.87 40.52
N LEU A 161 -20.58 -15.19 40.27
CA LEU A 161 -20.56 -13.83 39.76
C LEU A 161 -19.94 -12.89 40.80
N ASN A 162 -18.89 -12.15 40.42
CA ASN A 162 -18.22 -11.20 41.31
C ASN A 162 -19.10 -9.92 41.53
N PRO A 163 -18.74 -9.03 42.47
CA PRO A 163 -19.55 -7.84 42.77
C PRO A 163 -19.79 -6.91 41.58
N ALA A 164 -18.79 -6.70 40.71
CA ALA A 164 -18.91 -5.84 39.54
C ALA A 164 -19.74 -6.47 38.41
N GLU A 165 -19.61 -7.79 38.22
CA GLU A 165 -20.46 -8.57 37.30
C GLU A 165 -21.93 -8.55 37.75
N ASN A 166 -22.17 -8.64 39.06
CA ASN A 166 -23.49 -8.49 39.66
C ASN A 166 -24.04 -7.06 39.52
N GLU A 167 -23.24 -6.01 39.77
CA GLU A 167 -23.68 -4.63 39.55
C GLU A 167 -24.06 -4.42 38.08
N ARG A 168 -23.25 -4.91 37.14
CA ARG A 168 -23.52 -4.83 35.69
C ARG A 168 -24.84 -5.51 35.34
N LEU A 169 -25.07 -6.72 35.84
CA LEU A 169 -26.29 -7.50 35.65
C LEU A 169 -27.52 -6.81 36.25
N GLN A 170 -27.42 -6.27 37.46
CA GLN A 170 -28.52 -5.53 38.11
C GLN A 170 -28.84 -4.21 37.39
N LYS A 171 -27.82 -3.50 36.89
CA LYS A 171 -27.93 -2.17 36.28
C LYS A 171 -28.42 -2.19 34.84
N LEU A 172 -28.10 -3.24 34.07
CA LEU A 172 -28.47 -3.37 32.66
C LEU A 172 -29.53 -4.45 32.39
N GLY A 173 -29.74 -5.37 33.33
CA GLY A 173 -30.50 -6.61 33.12
C GLY A 173 -29.76 -7.68 32.30
N PHE A 174 -28.48 -7.46 31.97
CA PHE A 174 -27.58 -8.45 31.37
C PHE A 174 -26.11 -8.13 31.72
N ALA A 175 -25.23 -9.13 31.60
CA ALA A 175 -23.78 -8.96 31.67
C ALA A 175 -23.08 -9.98 30.75
N VAL A 176 -21.96 -9.57 30.15
CA VAL A 176 -21.04 -10.47 29.44
C VAL A 176 -19.82 -10.64 30.35
N ILE A 177 -19.45 -11.89 30.64
CA ILE A 177 -18.51 -12.22 31.72
C ILE A 177 -17.13 -12.52 31.12
N ASP A 178 -16.29 -11.50 31.00
CA ASP A 178 -15.03 -11.58 30.21
C ASP A 178 -14.02 -12.64 30.71
N ARG A 179 -14.05 -13.01 32.00
CA ARG A 179 -13.23 -14.13 32.54
C ARG A 179 -13.71 -15.51 32.09
N LEU A 180 -14.98 -15.66 31.69
CA LEU A 180 -15.58 -16.92 31.27
C LEU A 180 -15.54 -17.03 29.74
N ARG A 181 -14.38 -17.44 29.22
CA ARG A 181 -14.13 -17.60 27.77
C ARG A 181 -14.16 -19.09 27.38
N PRO A 182 -15.33 -19.69 27.08
CA PRO A 182 -15.39 -21.05 26.58
C PRO A 182 -14.71 -21.14 25.22
N GLY A 183 -14.06 -22.27 24.92
CA GLY A 183 -13.29 -22.47 23.67
C GLY A 183 -14.11 -22.48 22.37
N GLY A 184 -15.43 -22.27 22.44
CA GLY A 184 -16.34 -22.19 21.30
C GLY A 184 -17.80 -22.37 21.71
N TYR A 185 -18.74 -22.00 20.84
CA TYR A 185 -20.18 -22.05 21.13
C TYR A 185 -20.69 -23.46 21.51
N ALA A 186 -20.16 -24.51 20.89
CA ALA A 186 -20.54 -25.89 21.23
C ALA A 186 -20.14 -26.27 22.67
N HIS A 187 -18.94 -25.86 23.11
CA HIS A 187 -18.49 -26.02 24.50
C HIS A 187 -19.40 -25.20 25.44
N ALA A 188 -19.68 -23.94 25.10
CA ALA A 188 -20.55 -23.07 25.90
C ALA A 188 -21.95 -23.70 26.15
N TYR A 189 -22.59 -24.24 25.10
CA TYR A 189 -23.88 -24.93 25.24
C TYR A 189 -23.75 -26.27 25.98
N HIS A 190 -22.64 -26.99 25.84
CA HIS A 190 -22.41 -28.22 26.60
C HIS A 190 -22.25 -27.94 28.11
N SER A 191 -21.50 -26.90 28.50
CA SER A 191 -21.40 -26.47 29.90
C SER A 191 -22.78 -26.09 30.45
N ILE A 192 -23.53 -25.22 29.75
CA ILE A 192 -24.90 -24.84 30.11
C ILE A 192 -25.80 -26.07 30.32
N PHE A 193 -25.65 -27.12 29.50
CA PHE A 193 -26.39 -28.37 29.64
C PHE A 193 -25.96 -29.20 30.85
N GLN A 194 -24.64 -29.42 31.05
CA GLN A 194 -24.10 -30.20 32.18
C GLN A 194 -24.41 -29.53 33.53
N ASP A 195 -24.20 -28.22 33.60
CA ASP A 195 -24.52 -27.37 34.76
C ASP A 195 -26.04 -27.15 34.90
N GLN A 196 -26.84 -27.62 33.93
CA GLN A 196 -28.30 -27.49 33.79
C GLN A 196 -28.81 -26.05 34.02
N LEU A 197 -28.09 -25.09 33.46
CA LEU A 197 -28.41 -23.66 33.52
C LEU A 197 -29.51 -23.30 32.50
N PRO A 198 -30.29 -22.23 32.74
CA PRO A 198 -31.19 -21.68 31.74
C PRO A 198 -30.44 -21.27 30.48
N VAL A 199 -30.86 -21.78 29.33
CA VAL A 199 -30.22 -21.49 28.05
C VAL A 199 -30.68 -20.14 27.48
N TYR A 200 -29.72 -19.32 27.06
CA TYR A 200 -29.94 -18.18 26.17
C TYR A 200 -29.38 -18.53 24.79
N VAL A 201 -30.21 -18.34 23.74
CA VAL A 201 -29.80 -18.53 22.35
C VAL A 201 -29.60 -17.15 21.74
N SER A 202 -28.34 -16.75 21.53
CA SER A 202 -28.02 -15.52 20.81
C SER A 202 -28.09 -15.77 19.30
N VAL A 203 -28.21 -14.69 18.52
CA VAL A 203 -28.19 -14.83 17.05
C VAL A 203 -26.75 -15.07 16.56
N ASP A 204 -25.75 -14.65 17.33
CA ASP A 204 -24.32 -14.79 17.02
C ASP A 204 -23.87 -16.24 16.99
N SER A 205 -24.41 -17.11 17.87
CA SER A 205 -24.11 -18.55 17.85
C SER A 205 -24.71 -19.24 16.62
N ILE A 206 -25.89 -18.80 16.17
CA ILE A 206 -26.53 -19.28 14.94
C ILE A 206 -25.77 -18.78 13.70
N LEU A 207 -25.38 -17.50 13.67
CA LEU A 207 -24.60 -16.92 12.57
C LEU A 207 -23.20 -17.54 12.49
N HIS A 208 -22.56 -17.83 13.62
CA HIS A 208 -21.33 -18.63 13.68
C HIS A 208 -21.52 -20.05 13.12
N ALA A 209 -22.64 -20.72 13.43
CA ALA A 209 -22.93 -22.03 12.86
C ALA A 209 -23.13 -21.98 11.33
N VAL A 210 -23.82 -20.95 10.81
CA VAL A 210 -23.93 -20.69 9.36
C VAL A 210 -22.57 -20.39 8.74
N PHE A 211 -21.74 -19.59 9.41
CA PHE A 211 -20.37 -19.26 9.00
C PHE A 211 -19.51 -20.52 8.83
N VAL A 212 -19.43 -21.38 9.85
CA VAL A 212 -18.67 -22.64 9.79
C VAL A 212 -19.22 -23.55 8.70
N ALA A 213 -20.54 -23.76 8.65
CA ALA A 213 -21.15 -24.63 7.63
C ALA A 213 -20.90 -24.12 6.20
N ASN A 214 -21.01 -22.80 5.96
CA ASN A 214 -20.71 -22.19 4.67
C ASN A 214 -19.21 -22.32 4.34
N ASP A 215 -18.30 -22.15 5.30
CA ASP A 215 -16.85 -22.26 5.07
C ASP A 215 -16.48 -23.70 4.65
N THR A 216 -16.95 -24.71 5.41
CA THR A 216 -16.76 -26.13 5.10
C THR A 216 -17.37 -26.55 3.75
N LEU A 217 -18.59 -26.10 3.44
CA LEU A 217 -19.23 -26.42 2.15
C LEU A 217 -18.55 -25.70 0.97
N SER A 218 -18.04 -24.48 1.19
CA SER A 218 -17.27 -23.76 0.18
C SER A 218 -15.92 -24.42 -0.06
N GLU A 219 -15.22 -24.83 0.99
CA GLU A 219 -13.97 -25.60 0.94
C GLU A 219 -14.16 -26.89 0.11
N GLN A 220 -15.15 -27.71 0.46
CA GLN A 220 -15.43 -28.96 -0.26
C GLN A 220 -15.73 -28.73 -1.74
N TYR A 221 -16.45 -27.65 -2.09
CA TYR A 221 -16.77 -27.31 -3.47
C TYR A 221 -15.56 -26.75 -4.24
N GLU A 222 -14.73 -25.94 -3.59
CA GLU A 222 -13.47 -25.43 -4.15
C GLU A 222 -12.46 -26.54 -4.42
N VAL A 223 -12.26 -27.43 -3.43
CA VAL A 223 -11.34 -28.58 -3.47
C VAL A 223 -11.77 -29.60 -4.53
N ASN A 224 -13.04 -30.03 -4.54
CA ASN A 224 -13.49 -31.12 -5.41
C ASN A 224 -13.88 -30.64 -6.83
N GLU A 225 -14.50 -29.47 -6.97
CA GLU A 225 -15.14 -29.07 -8.22
C GLU A 225 -14.44 -27.91 -8.93
N LEU A 226 -14.02 -26.86 -8.21
CA LEU A 226 -13.52 -25.62 -8.85
C LEU A 226 -12.04 -25.69 -9.19
N TRP A 227 -11.16 -25.98 -8.22
CA TRP A 227 -9.71 -26.05 -8.43
C TRP A 227 -9.32 -27.07 -9.52
N PRO A 228 -9.89 -28.31 -9.56
CA PRO A 228 -9.58 -29.25 -10.62
C PRO A 228 -10.03 -28.82 -12.02
N ARG A 229 -11.12 -28.05 -12.14
CA ARG A 229 -11.58 -27.51 -13.44
C ARG A 229 -10.70 -26.35 -13.91
N LEU A 230 -10.31 -25.48 -12.99
CA LEU A 230 -9.43 -24.35 -13.27
C LEU A 230 -8.06 -24.84 -13.76
N VAL A 231 -7.45 -25.80 -13.05
CA VAL A 231 -6.18 -26.43 -13.43
C VAL A 231 -6.26 -27.14 -14.80
N ARG A 232 -7.34 -27.89 -15.05
CA ARG A 232 -7.56 -28.52 -16.37
C ARG A 232 -7.70 -27.49 -17.49
N ALA A 233 -8.42 -26.38 -17.24
CA ALA A 233 -8.60 -25.32 -18.22
C ALA A 233 -7.28 -24.63 -18.57
N ILE A 234 -6.50 -24.20 -17.57
CA ILE A 234 -5.22 -23.51 -17.80
C ILE A 234 -4.19 -24.43 -18.49
N LYS A 235 -4.06 -25.71 -18.08
CA LYS A 235 -3.14 -26.65 -18.78
C LYS A 235 -3.56 -26.88 -20.23
N ALA A 236 -4.86 -27.07 -20.48
CA ALA A 236 -5.36 -27.24 -21.84
C ALA A 236 -5.19 -25.99 -22.71
N MET A 237 -5.31 -24.79 -22.13
CA MET A 237 -5.04 -23.52 -22.82
C MET A 237 -3.55 -23.40 -23.22
N ARG A 238 -2.60 -23.66 -22.31
CA ARG A 238 -1.15 -23.64 -22.64
C ARG A 238 -0.78 -24.69 -23.69
N HIS A 239 -1.30 -25.92 -23.58
CA HIS A 239 -1.17 -26.95 -24.62
C HIS A 239 -1.83 -26.56 -25.96
N GLY A 240 -2.79 -25.64 -25.96
CA GLY A 240 -3.37 -25.05 -27.16
C GLY A 240 -2.49 -23.95 -27.76
N LEU A 241 -1.89 -23.12 -26.91
CA LEU A 241 -1.02 -22.02 -27.30
C LEU A 241 0.24 -22.53 -28.02
N ALA A 242 0.86 -23.59 -27.49
CA ALA A 242 2.02 -24.29 -28.05
C ALA A 242 1.84 -24.78 -29.52
N LYS A 243 0.61 -24.79 -30.04
CA LYS A 243 0.30 -25.10 -31.45
C LYS A 243 0.54 -23.91 -32.40
N GLY A 244 1.01 -22.77 -31.91
CA GLY A 244 1.29 -21.55 -32.70
C GLY A 244 0.06 -20.83 -33.24
N GLY A 245 -1.14 -21.28 -32.85
CA GLY A 245 -2.41 -20.74 -33.36
C GLY A 245 -2.69 -19.30 -32.92
N VAL A 246 -2.07 -18.82 -31.83
CA VAL A 246 -2.11 -17.40 -31.45
C VAL A 246 -1.07 -16.62 -32.24
N ARG A 247 0.18 -17.10 -32.37
CA ARG A 247 1.22 -16.51 -33.23
C ARG A 247 0.70 -16.13 -34.61
N ALA A 248 0.05 -17.07 -35.28
CA ALA A 248 -0.40 -16.96 -36.66
C ALA A 248 -1.55 -15.93 -36.86
N ARG A 249 -2.27 -15.59 -35.78
CA ARG A 249 -3.40 -14.66 -35.80
C ARG A 249 -3.03 -13.28 -35.26
N TYR A 250 -2.31 -13.22 -34.13
CA TYR A 250 -2.10 -12.00 -33.35
C TYR A 250 -0.64 -11.51 -33.32
N GLY A 251 0.32 -12.39 -33.64
CA GLY A 251 1.76 -12.11 -33.61
C GLY A 251 2.47 -12.59 -32.34
N ALA A 252 3.80 -12.63 -32.40
CA ALA A 252 4.66 -13.21 -31.36
C ALA A 252 4.58 -12.50 -29.99
N ALA A 253 4.41 -11.17 -29.97
CA ALA A 253 4.31 -10.41 -28.72
C ALA A 253 3.02 -10.74 -27.96
N VAL A 254 1.88 -10.87 -28.66
CA VAL A 254 0.61 -11.25 -28.04
C VAL A 254 0.68 -12.68 -27.51
N GLU A 255 1.25 -13.61 -28.29
CA GLU A 255 1.47 -14.99 -27.83
C GLU A 255 2.34 -15.08 -26.55
N ALA A 256 3.39 -14.25 -26.46
CA ALA A 256 4.24 -14.17 -25.27
C ALA A 256 3.50 -13.72 -24.02
N ASP A 257 2.71 -12.65 -24.11
CA ASP A 257 1.93 -12.13 -22.98
C ASP A 257 0.80 -13.09 -22.55
N VAL A 258 0.17 -13.78 -23.50
CA VAL A 258 -0.78 -14.87 -23.22
C VAL A 258 -0.08 -16.01 -22.46
N GLU A 259 1.14 -16.36 -22.86
CA GLU A 259 1.90 -17.43 -22.19
C GLU A 259 2.34 -17.04 -20.77
N ILE A 260 2.91 -15.85 -20.58
CA ILE A 260 3.30 -15.33 -19.25
C ILE A 260 2.11 -15.36 -18.29
N TYR A 261 0.95 -14.83 -18.73
CA TYR A 261 -0.28 -14.83 -17.91
C TYR A 261 -0.74 -16.24 -17.52
N LEU A 262 -0.70 -17.21 -18.43
CA LEU A 262 -1.13 -18.58 -18.16
C LEU A 262 -0.08 -19.39 -17.39
N ARG A 263 1.22 -19.13 -17.58
CA ARG A 263 2.31 -19.78 -16.86
C ARG A 263 2.31 -19.39 -15.39
N VAL A 264 2.23 -18.09 -15.08
CA VAL A 264 2.12 -17.60 -13.70
C VAL A 264 0.88 -18.20 -13.03
N ALA A 265 -0.28 -18.17 -13.71
CA ALA A 265 -1.49 -18.80 -13.22
C ALA A 265 -1.30 -20.30 -12.89
N PHE A 266 -0.67 -21.06 -13.80
CA PHE A 266 -0.45 -22.48 -13.64
C PHE A 266 0.54 -22.81 -12.51
N SER A 267 1.63 -22.05 -12.40
CA SER A 267 2.62 -22.19 -11.32
C SER A 267 2.06 -21.84 -9.95
N LEU A 268 1.20 -20.82 -9.84
CA LEU A 268 0.52 -20.48 -8.58
C LEU A 268 -0.47 -21.59 -8.17
N LEU A 269 -1.25 -22.12 -9.12
CA LEU A 269 -2.20 -23.24 -8.88
C LEU A 269 -1.54 -24.58 -8.49
N LEU A 270 -0.20 -24.66 -8.54
CA LEU A 270 0.61 -25.86 -8.24
C LEU A 270 1.75 -25.60 -7.23
N GLN A 271 1.81 -24.39 -6.64
CA GLN A 271 2.86 -23.90 -5.75
C GLN A 271 4.32 -23.96 -6.26
N SER A 272 4.56 -24.27 -7.53
CA SER A 272 5.91 -24.48 -8.08
C SER A 272 6.19 -23.58 -9.29
N PRO A 273 7.38 -22.98 -9.43
CA PRO A 273 7.85 -22.55 -10.74
C PRO A 273 7.88 -23.76 -11.68
N MET A 274 7.72 -23.53 -12.97
CA MET A 274 7.67 -24.62 -13.94
C MET A 274 9.03 -25.25 -14.18
N GLU A 275 9.09 -26.59 -14.14
CA GLU A 275 10.29 -27.31 -14.57
C GLU A 275 10.54 -27.05 -16.06
N GLU A 276 11.81 -26.78 -16.42
CA GLU A 276 12.21 -26.46 -17.79
C GLU A 276 11.75 -27.51 -18.82
N ALA A 277 11.63 -28.78 -18.40
CA ALA A 277 11.15 -29.87 -19.25
C ALA A 277 9.65 -29.77 -19.63
N GLU A 278 8.76 -29.32 -18.73
CA GLU A 278 7.36 -29.03 -19.12
C GLU A 278 7.25 -27.69 -19.88
N ASP A 279 8.17 -26.76 -19.63
CA ASP A 279 8.08 -25.36 -20.07
C ASP A 279 8.63 -25.13 -21.50
N VAL A 280 9.72 -25.82 -21.87
CA VAL A 280 10.32 -25.79 -23.22
C VAL A 280 9.33 -26.27 -24.30
N ALA A 281 8.40 -27.17 -23.94
CA ALA A 281 7.35 -27.65 -24.84
C ALA A 281 6.29 -26.57 -25.18
N VAL A 282 6.23 -25.46 -24.44
CA VAL A 282 5.22 -24.40 -24.62
C VAL A 282 5.82 -23.12 -25.20
N PHE A 283 6.97 -22.66 -24.69
CA PHE A 283 7.69 -21.50 -25.27
C PHE A 283 8.31 -21.80 -26.65
N GLY A 284 8.73 -23.04 -26.88
CA GLY A 284 9.59 -23.41 -28.00
C GLY A 284 10.99 -22.79 -27.90
N ALA A 285 11.84 -23.11 -28.87
CA ALA A 285 13.21 -22.60 -28.94
C ALA A 285 13.28 -21.19 -29.55
N THR A 286 12.57 -20.22 -28.96
CA THR A 286 12.69 -18.79 -29.36
C THR A 286 13.88 -18.13 -28.66
N PRO A 287 14.66 -17.23 -29.31
CA PRO A 287 15.88 -16.63 -28.73
C PRO A 287 15.67 -15.88 -27.41
N ASP A 288 14.44 -15.43 -27.17
CA ASP A 288 13.96 -14.66 -26.03
C ASP A 288 13.16 -15.51 -25.01
N ALA A 289 13.08 -16.84 -25.18
CA ALA A 289 12.38 -17.74 -24.25
C ALA A 289 12.96 -17.67 -22.82
N ALA A 290 14.28 -17.56 -22.68
CA ALA A 290 14.93 -17.49 -21.37
C ALA A 290 14.54 -16.22 -20.59
N ALA A 291 14.40 -15.08 -21.28
CA ALA A 291 13.95 -13.83 -20.66
C ALA A 291 12.48 -13.94 -20.23
N ARG A 292 11.58 -14.41 -21.11
CA ARG A 292 10.15 -14.58 -20.78
C ARG A 292 9.89 -15.53 -19.61
N ARG A 293 10.75 -16.54 -19.42
CA ARG A 293 10.70 -17.40 -18.24
C ARG A 293 11.07 -16.63 -16.99
N ALA A 294 12.14 -15.83 -17.01
CA ALA A 294 12.51 -14.95 -15.91
C ALA A 294 11.40 -13.92 -15.58
N ASP A 295 10.81 -13.26 -16.58
CA ASP A 295 9.68 -12.33 -16.38
C ASP A 295 8.50 -13.01 -15.67
N ALA A 296 8.18 -14.25 -16.04
CA ALA A 296 7.12 -15.04 -15.42
C ALA A 296 7.51 -15.64 -14.05
N ASP A 297 8.78 -15.96 -13.83
CA ASP A 297 9.31 -16.44 -12.55
C ASP A 297 9.37 -15.30 -11.51
N GLU A 298 9.65 -14.06 -11.94
CA GLU A 298 9.53 -12.83 -11.15
C GLU A 298 8.08 -12.58 -10.71
N LEU A 299 7.14 -12.55 -11.66
CA LEU A 299 5.71 -12.37 -11.38
C LEU A 299 5.14 -13.46 -10.45
N TYR A 300 5.58 -14.72 -10.64
CA TYR A 300 5.26 -15.82 -9.71
C TYR A 300 5.88 -15.59 -8.32
N GLY A 301 7.12 -15.10 -8.24
CA GLY A 301 7.79 -14.76 -6.98
C GLY A 301 7.05 -13.68 -6.18
N LEU A 302 6.71 -12.57 -6.84
CA LEU A 302 5.95 -11.45 -6.25
C LEU A 302 4.57 -11.92 -5.74
N ALA A 303 3.82 -12.68 -6.54
CA ALA A 303 2.53 -13.25 -6.15
C ALA A 303 2.63 -14.37 -5.10
N LYS A 304 3.81 -14.98 -4.91
CA LYS A 304 4.06 -15.97 -3.85
C LYS A 304 4.38 -15.30 -2.52
N ALA A 305 5.25 -14.29 -2.54
CA ALA A 305 5.59 -13.47 -1.37
C ALA A 305 4.36 -12.74 -0.85
N ALA A 306 3.65 -12.03 -1.72
CA ALA A 306 2.44 -11.27 -1.41
C ALA A 306 2.67 -10.16 -0.36
N GLU A 307 3.73 -9.37 -0.54
CA GLU A 307 4.23 -8.40 0.45
C GLU A 307 4.24 -6.94 -0.04
N SER A 308 4.04 -6.67 -1.34
CA SER A 308 4.30 -5.33 -1.91
C SER A 308 3.31 -4.87 -3.00
N LEU A 309 3.25 -3.54 -3.17
CA LEU A 309 2.69 -2.85 -4.33
C LEU A 309 3.85 -2.46 -5.26
N VAL A 310 3.93 -3.09 -6.44
CA VAL A 310 4.94 -2.78 -7.46
C VAL A 310 4.32 -1.84 -8.48
N THR A 311 4.86 -0.62 -8.62
CA THR A 311 4.27 0.46 -9.42
C THR A 311 4.66 0.45 -10.90
N ASP A 312 5.79 -0.16 -11.25
CA ASP A 312 6.40 -0.12 -12.58
C ASP A 312 6.45 -1.50 -13.27
N GLN A 313 5.79 -2.53 -12.71
CA GLN A 313 5.84 -3.91 -13.19
C GLN A 313 5.52 -3.99 -14.69
N LYS A 314 6.45 -4.56 -15.46
CA LYS A 314 6.28 -4.74 -16.90
C LYS A 314 5.38 -5.94 -17.14
N LEU A 315 4.24 -5.70 -17.78
CA LEU A 315 3.27 -6.73 -18.18
C LEU A 315 2.38 -6.19 -19.31
N PHE A 316 2.11 -7.00 -20.33
CA PHE A 316 1.29 -6.64 -21.50
C PHE A 316 1.79 -5.37 -22.23
N GLY A 317 3.13 -5.27 -22.39
CA GLY A 317 3.78 -4.22 -23.18
C GLY A 317 3.93 -2.84 -22.51
N ARG A 318 3.54 -2.68 -21.24
CA ARG A 318 3.75 -1.43 -20.47
C ARG A 318 4.10 -1.69 -19.00
N ALA A 319 4.49 -0.62 -18.30
CA ALA A 319 4.54 -0.58 -16.84
C ALA A 319 3.12 -0.53 -16.25
N ARG A 320 2.93 -1.20 -15.10
CA ARG A 320 1.66 -1.34 -14.40
C ARG A 320 1.86 -1.30 -12.88
N ALA A 321 0.93 -0.67 -12.19
CA ALA A 321 0.82 -0.74 -10.74
C ALA A 321 0.01 -1.97 -10.33
N ILE A 322 0.67 -2.94 -9.69
CA ILE A 322 0.09 -4.22 -9.28
C ILE A 322 0.35 -4.41 -7.78
N ASP A 323 -0.74 -4.51 -7.02
CA ASP A 323 -0.71 -4.86 -5.60
C ASP A 323 -0.72 -6.38 -5.44
N PHE A 324 0.37 -6.93 -4.89
CA PHE A 324 0.50 -8.35 -4.61
C PHE A 324 0.09 -8.71 -3.17
N THR A 325 -0.12 -7.75 -2.27
CA THR A 325 -0.55 -8.04 -0.88
C THR A 325 -1.87 -8.82 -0.76
N PRO A 326 -2.87 -8.74 -1.66
CA PRO A 326 -4.09 -9.54 -1.56
C PRO A 326 -3.88 -11.04 -1.81
N PHE A 327 -2.71 -11.44 -2.33
CA PHE A 327 -2.38 -12.85 -2.61
C PHE A 327 -2.02 -13.65 -1.36
N THR A 328 -1.86 -13.00 -0.19
CA THR A 328 -1.67 -13.68 1.10
C THR A 328 -2.88 -14.57 1.43
N PRO A 329 -2.71 -15.90 1.54
CA PRO A 329 -3.80 -16.79 1.94
C PRO A 329 -4.28 -16.48 3.35
N ARG A 330 -5.59 -16.58 3.58
CA ARG A 330 -6.27 -16.15 4.82
C ARG A 330 -7.57 -16.93 5.03
N GLY A 331 -7.92 -17.25 6.29
CA GLY A 331 -9.01 -18.19 6.59
C GLY A 331 -8.68 -19.61 6.16
N ARG A 332 -9.67 -20.40 5.69
CA ARG A 332 -9.47 -21.77 5.17
C ARG A 332 -8.32 -21.90 4.17
N TYR A 333 -8.08 -20.86 3.35
CA TYR A 333 -6.99 -20.84 2.38
C TYR A 333 -5.58 -20.86 3.01
N ALA A 334 -5.44 -20.46 4.29
CA ALA A 334 -4.19 -20.52 5.05
C ALA A 334 -4.07 -21.77 5.93
N THR A 335 -5.19 -22.37 6.37
CA THR A 335 -5.22 -23.44 7.36
C THR A 335 -5.50 -24.83 6.78
N TYR A 336 -6.04 -24.94 5.57
CA TYR A 336 -6.40 -26.22 4.96
C TYR A 336 -5.17 -27.06 4.59
N SER A 337 -5.12 -28.29 5.12
CA SER A 337 -4.09 -29.29 4.84
C SER A 337 -4.71 -30.64 4.50
N GLY A 338 -5.33 -30.71 3.32
CA GLY A 338 -5.94 -31.93 2.78
C GLY A 338 -4.95 -32.92 2.17
N PRO A 339 -5.44 -34.08 1.68
CA PRO A 339 -4.62 -35.04 0.95
C PRO A 339 -4.26 -34.53 -0.45
N THR A 340 -3.08 -34.88 -0.96
CA THR A 340 -2.67 -34.60 -2.34
C THR A 340 -3.66 -35.23 -3.33
N GLN A 341 -4.36 -34.41 -4.13
CA GLN A 341 -5.24 -34.93 -5.17
C GLN A 341 -4.42 -35.34 -6.40
N THR A 342 -4.74 -36.50 -6.96
CA THR A 342 -4.15 -36.99 -8.22
C THR A 342 -5.13 -36.74 -9.37
N LEU A 343 -4.89 -35.71 -10.19
CA LEU A 343 -5.72 -35.43 -11.36
C LEU A 343 -5.24 -36.24 -12.58
N PRO A 344 -6.08 -37.10 -13.19
CA PRO A 344 -5.73 -37.79 -14.43
C PRO A 344 -5.79 -36.81 -15.61
N LEU A 345 -4.70 -36.70 -16.38
CA LEU A 345 -4.61 -35.75 -17.50
C LEU A 345 -5.36 -36.21 -18.76
N SER A 346 -5.87 -37.44 -18.78
CA SER A 346 -6.86 -37.91 -19.77
C SER A 346 -7.65 -39.11 -19.21
N SER A 347 -8.76 -39.46 -19.86
CA SER A 347 -9.54 -40.68 -19.59
C SER A 347 -8.80 -41.99 -19.95
N ARG A 348 -7.54 -41.91 -20.40
CA ARG A 348 -6.67 -43.07 -20.72
C ARG A 348 -5.32 -43.02 -19.95
N ALA A 349 -5.20 -42.18 -18.92
CA ALA A 349 -3.96 -41.92 -18.18
C ALA A 349 -3.58 -43.06 -17.19
N SER A 350 -2.93 -44.10 -17.71
CA SER A 350 -2.43 -45.24 -16.90
C SER A 350 -1.04 -45.03 -16.27
N SER A 351 -0.27 -44.03 -16.71
CA SER A 351 1.11 -43.79 -16.25
C SER A 351 1.21 -42.68 -15.19
N PRO A 352 2.12 -42.78 -14.19
CA PRO A 352 2.45 -41.69 -13.28
C PRO A 352 2.78 -40.37 -14.00
N ALA A 353 3.52 -40.43 -15.11
CA ALA A 353 3.88 -39.27 -15.94
C ALA A 353 2.68 -38.65 -16.72
N THR A 354 1.46 -39.11 -16.46
CA THR A 354 0.20 -38.55 -17.03
C THR A 354 -0.80 -38.15 -15.95
N ARG A 355 -0.29 -37.85 -14.75
CA ARG A 355 -1.06 -37.39 -13.59
C ARG A 355 -0.48 -36.08 -13.08
N LEU A 356 -1.32 -35.25 -12.48
CA LEU A 356 -0.93 -33.97 -11.87
C LEU A 356 -1.28 -33.98 -10.39
N GLU A 357 -0.30 -33.76 -9.53
CA GLU A 357 -0.47 -33.67 -8.09
C GLU A 357 -0.90 -32.27 -7.68
N LEU A 358 -2.12 -32.12 -7.16
CA LEU A 358 -2.50 -30.95 -6.36
C LEU A 358 -2.14 -31.25 -4.91
N ARG A 359 -0.96 -30.80 -4.47
CA ARG A 359 -0.52 -30.95 -3.08
C ARG A 359 -1.45 -30.16 -2.18
N GLY A 360 -1.92 -30.76 -1.09
CA GLY A 360 -3.25 -30.48 -0.53
C GLY A 360 -3.46 -29.18 0.25
N GLY A 361 -2.89 -28.04 -0.18
CA GLY A 361 -3.15 -26.72 0.41
C GLY A 361 -4.08 -25.86 -0.45
N LEU A 362 -5.12 -25.27 0.13
CA LEU A 362 -5.97 -24.32 -0.59
C LEU A 362 -5.28 -22.96 -0.88
N ALA A 363 -4.10 -22.73 -0.30
CA ALA A 363 -3.24 -21.57 -0.56
C ALA A 363 -2.85 -21.42 -2.04
N ASP A 364 -2.78 -22.53 -2.77
CA ASP A 364 -2.32 -22.59 -4.16
C ASP A 364 -3.45 -22.24 -5.12
N TYR A 365 -4.62 -22.85 -4.87
CA TYR A 365 -5.88 -22.42 -5.46
C TYR A 365 -6.16 -20.94 -5.19
N PHE A 366 -5.96 -20.46 -3.95
CA PHE A 366 -6.18 -19.06 -3.59
C PHE A 366 -5.31 -18.10 -4.43
N ARG A 367 -3.99 -18.30 -4.46
CA ARG A 367 -3.08 -17.44 -5.25
C ARG A 367 -3.38 -17.51 -6.75
N GLY A 368 -3.60 -18.72 -7.28
CA GLY A 368 -3.90 -18.90 -8.70
C GLY A 368 -5.26 -18.31 -9.12
N ALA A 369 -6.29 -18.44 -8.27
CA ALA A 369 -7.58 -17.82 -8.49
C ALA A 369 -7.55 -16.30 -8.27
N MET A 370 -6.72 -15.78 -7.35
CA MET A 370 -6.46 -14.34 -7.21
C MET A 370 -5.79 -13.78 -8.45
N TRP A 371 -4.74 -14.41 -8.99
CA TRP A 371 -4.12 -14.01 -10.26
C TRP A 371 -5.16 -13.91 -11.38
N LEU A 372 -5.95 -14.97 -11.57
CA LEU A 372 -6.97 -15.06 -12.61
C LEU A 372 -8.22 -14.18 -12.35
N SER A 373 -8.34 -13.59 -11.15
CA SER A 373 -9.41 -12.68 -10.75
C SER A 373 -9.00 -11.21 -10.80
N ARG A 374 -7.75 -10.89 -10.45
CA ARG A 374 -7.26 -9.51 -10.24
C ARG A 374 -6.35 -8.99 -11.34
N ILE A 375 -5.67 -9.85 -12.12
CA ILE A 375 -4.88 -9.39 -13.26
C ILE A 375 -5.81 -9.19 -14.46
N GLU A 376 -5.99 -7.93 -14.84
CA GLU A 376 -6.95 -7.46 -15.82
C GLU A 376 -6.30 -6.95 -17.12
N PHE A 377 -7.06 -7.04 -18.21
CA PHE A 377 -6.73 -6.46 -19.51
C PHE A 377 -7.62 -5.25 -19.76
N ASN A 378 -7.01 -4.10 -20.01
CA ASN A 378 -7.73 -2.86 -20.33
C ASN A 378 -8.29 -2.94 -21.77
N LEU A 379 -9.61 -2.81 -21.91
CA LEU A 379 -10.33 -2.91 -23.18
C LEU A 379 -10.74 -1.55 -23.77
N VAL A 380 -11.12 -0.60 -22.89
CA VAL A 380 -11.46 0.80 -23.22
C VAL A 380 -11.09 1.66 -22.01
N SER A 381 -10.20 2.62 -22.17
CA SER A 381 -9.58 3.38 -21.07
C SER A 381 -10.50 4.39 -20.38
N ARG A 382 -11.58 4.85 -21.03
CA ARG A 382 -12.51 5.88 -20.51
C ARG A 382 -11.75 7.09 -19.91
N GLY A 383 -11.83 7.33 -18.60
CA GLY A 383 -11.11 8.41 -17.90
C GLY A 383 -9.69 8.07 -17.45
N SER A 384 -9.33 6.78 -17.38
CA SER A 384 -7.99 6.31 -17.01
C SER A 384 -7.82 4.83 -17.36
N ARG A 385 -6.75 4.45 -18.08
CA ARG A 385 -6.40 3.04 -18.26
C ARG A 385 -6.07 2.36 -16.93
N SER A 386 -6.38 1.07 -16.83
CA SER A 386 -6.32 0.33 -15.56
C SER A 386 -4.89 0.12 -15.05
N SER A 387 -4.70 0.05 -13.72
CA SER A 387 -3.39 -0.17 -13.09
C SER A 387 -2.29 0.73 -13.66
N HIS A 388 -2.59 2.01 -13.85
CA HIS A 388 -1.61 3.02 -14.28
C HIS A 388 -1.06 3.76 -13.07
N ALA A 389 0.26 3.78 -12.91
CA ALA A 389 0.94 4.65 -11.95
C ALA A 389 1.00 6.09 -12.47
N GLY A 390 0.98 7.06 -11.55
CA GLY A 390 0.94 8.48 -11.87
C GLY A 390 -0.46 8.97 -12.25
N THR A 391 -0.55 10.08 -12.98
CA THR A 391 -1.83 10.71 -13.33
C THR A 391 -2.79 9.81 -14.11
N PRO A 392 -4.12 9.99 -13.96
CA PRO A 392 -5.13 9.39 -14.84
C PRO A 392 -4.83 9.58 -16.32
N ASP A 393 -4.44 8.51 -17.02
CA ASP A 393 -4.12 8.54 -18.46
C ASP A 393 -5.21 7.82 -19.27
N PRO A 394 -6.04 8.52 -20.04
CA PRO A 394 -7.12 7.93 -20.84
C PRO A 394 -6.64 7.33 -22.17
N SER A 395 -5.34 7.29 -22.47
CA SER A 395 -4.84 6.73 -23.73
C SER A 395 -5.03 5.21 -23.81
N GLU A 396 -5.50 4.75 -24.96
CA GLU A 396 -5.94 3.37 -25.16
C GLU A 396 -4.78 2.36 -25.17
N THR A 397 -5.11 1.10 -24.89
CA THR A 397 -4.16 -0.02 -24.76
C THR A 397 -4.43 -1.13 -25.79
N PRO A 398 -4.24 -0.89 -27.11
CA PRO A 398 -4.59 -1.87 -28.16
C PRO A 398 -3.99 -3.26 -27.97
N HIS A 399 -2.77 -3.34 -27.42
CA HIS A 399 -2.09 -4.60 -27.18
C HIS A 399 -2.78 -5.46 -26.11
N GLU A 400 -3.20 -4.86 -24.98
CA GLU A 400 -3.96 -5.57 -23.93
C GLU A 400 -5.28 -6.13 -24.47
N ALA A 401 -6.01 -5.34 -25.25
CA ALA A 401 -7.23 -5.79 -25.91
C ALA A 401 -6.95 -6.98 -26.86
N ARG A 402 -5.83 -6.98 -27.59
CA ARG A 402 -5.42 -8.10 -28.46
C ARG A 402 -5.00 -9.35 -27.65
N VAL A 403 -4.37 -9.19 -26.48
CA VAL A 403 -4.06 -10.31 -25.56
C VAL A 403 -5.34 -10.91 -24.98
N ALA A 404 -6.31 -10.09 -24.56
CA ALA A 404 -7.61 -10.55 -24.09
C ALA A 404 -8.41 -11.30 -25.18
N LEU A 405 -8.42 -10.77 -26.41
CA LEU A 405 -9.06 -11.43 -27.56
C LEU A 405 -8.40 -12.78 -27.87
N ALA A 406 -7.06 -12.84 -27.85
CA ALA A 406 -6.31 -14.08 -28.03
C ALA A 406 -6.63 -15.13 -26.94
N LEU A 407 -6.73 -14.74 -25.67
CA LEU A 407 -7.18 -15.63 -24.58
C LEU A 407 -8.61 -16.12 -24.79
N SER A 408 -9.54 -15.24 -25.18
CA SER A 408 -10.95 -15.58 -25.41
C SER A 408 -11.11 -16.57 -26.59
N GLU A 409 -10.33 -16.39 -27.66
CA GLU A 409 -10.25 -17.38 -28.74
C GLU A 409 -9.57 -18.69 -28.31
N LEU A 410 -8.52 -18.63 -27.51
CA LEU A 410 -7.82 -19.81 -27.01
C LEU A 410 -8.75 -20.72 -26.19
N ILE A 411 -9.60 -20.15 -25.32
CA ILE A 411 -10.63 -20.89 -24.55
C ILE A 411 -11.57 -21.67 -25.47
N ARG A 412 -11.99 -21.06 -26.59
CA ARG A 412 -12.83 -21.70 -27.62
C ARG A 412 -12.06 -22.83 -28.32
N ASP A 413 -10.85 -22.54 -28.78
CA ASP A 413 -10.04 -23.44 -29.60
C ASP A 413 -9.53 -24.66 -28.81
N THR A 414 -9.48 -24.58 -27.48
CA THR A 414 -9.14 -25.69 -26.58
C THR A 414 -10.37 -26.32 -25.90
N GLY A 415 -11.59 -25.90 -26.23
CA GLY A 415 -12.84 -26.46 -25.70
C GLY A 415 -13.07 -26.21 -24.21
N GLN A 416 -12.37 -25.26 -23.58
CA GLN A 416 -12.40 -25.08 -22.12
C GLN A 416 -13.55 -24.21 -21.62
N LYS A 417 -14.43 -23.76 -22.53
CA LYS A 417 -15.62 -22.95 -22.21
C LYS A 417 -16.42 -23.53 -21.06
N ASP A 418 -16.71 -24.84 -21.05
CA ASP A 418 -17.62 -25.41 -20.06
C ASP A 418 -16.99 -25.58 -18.67
N ASN A 419 -15.68 -25.85 -18.59
CA ASN A 419 -14.93 -25.84 -17.33
C ASN A 419 -14.93 -24.43 -16.71
N LEU A 420 -14.62 -23.40 -17.51
CA LEU A 420 -14.56 -22.01 -17.05
C LEU A 420 -15.95 -21.45 -16.76
N ALA A 421 -16.95 -21.77 -17.57
CA ALA A 421 -18.35 -21.38 -17.33
C ALA A 421 -18.95 -22.07 -16.09
N PHE A 422 -18.46 -23.25 -15.70
CA PHE A 422 -18.81 -23.86 -14.41
C PHE A 422 -18.26 -23.03 -13.25
N VAL A 423 -16.97 -22.67 -13.27
CA VAL A 423 -16.35 -21.86 -12.21
C VAL A 423 -16.97 -20.46 -12.13
N GLN A 424 -17.21 -19.81 -13.27
CA GLN A 424 -17.92 -18.52 -13.35
C GLN A 424 -19.32 -18.61 -12.70
N ARG A 425 -20.15 -19.59 -13.09
CA ARG A 425 -21.50 -19.78 -12.50
C ARG A 425 -21.47 -20.20 -11.03
N ALA A 426 -20.39 -20.81 -10.55
CA ALA A 426 -20.21 -21.11 -9.13
C ALA A 426 -19.99 -19.80 -8.36
N TRP A 427 -19.01 -19.00 -8.77
CA TRP A 427 -18.72 -17.70 -8.16
C TRP A 427 -19.92 -16.74 -8.24
N ASP A 428 -20.68 -16.76 -9.35
CA ASP A 428 -21.88 -15.92 -9.52
C ASP A 428 -23.03 -16.27 -8.57
N ARG A 429 -23.15 -17.55 -8.16
CA ARG A 429 -24.14 -17.98 -7.15
C ARG A 429 -23.64 -17.85 -5.71
N LEU A 430 -22.33 -17.76 -5.53
CA LEU A 430 -21.71 -17.63 -4.22
C LEU A 430 -21.64 -16.15 -3.80
N ALA A 431 -21.04 -15.30 -4.64
CA ALA A 431 -20.76 -13.90 -4.31
C ALA A 431 -21.43 -12.85 -5.23
N GLY A 432 -22.37 -13.26 -6.08
CA GLY A 432 -23.13 -12.36 -6.95
C GLY A 432 -22.36 -11.93 -8.21
N PRO A 433 -22.74 -10.80 -8.86
CA PRO A 433 -22.22 -10.41 -10.18
C PRO A 433 -20.87 -9.67 -10.14
N ARG A 434 -20.13 -9.75 -11.25
CA ARG A 434 -18.97 -8.92 -11.59
C ARG A 434 -19.39 -7.71 -12.45
N GLU A 435 -18.58 -6.65 -12.47
CA GLU A 435 -18.84 -5.44 -13.27
C GLU A 435 -17.98 -5.34 -14.55
N ASP A 436 -16.89 -6.11 -14.63
CA ASP A 436 -16.03 -6.16 -15.81
C ASP A 436 -16.56 -7.14 -16.89
N VAL A 437 -16.04 -7.04 -18.10
CA VAL A 437 -16.42 -7.93 -19.21
C VAL A 437 -15.97 -9.36 -18.91
N PRO A 438 -16.86 -10.36 -18.83
CA PRO A 438 -16.45 -11.76 -18.69
C PRO A 438 -15.68 -12.21 -19.93
N LEU A 439 -14.50 -12.81 -19.75
CA LEU A 439 -13.65 -13.22 -20.88
C LEU A 439 -14.30 -14.27 -21.81
N LEU A 440 -15.34 -14.97 -21.32
CA LEU A 440 -16.19 -15.88 -22.08
C LEU A 440 -17.23 -15.17 -22.98
N GLU A 441 -17.55 -13.91 -22.70
CA GLU A 441 -18.46 -13.05 -23.48
C GLU A 441 -17.69 -12.19 -24.50
N LEU A 442 -16.42 -11.90 -24.26
CA LEU A 442 -15.58 -11.06 -25.14
C LEU A 442 -15.58 -11.56 -26.60
N ALA A 443 -15.51 -12.87 -26.85
CA ALA A 443 -15.60 -13.44 -28.20
C ALA A 443 -16.98 -13.25 -28.89
N THR A 444 -18.02 -12.86 -28.16
CA THR A 444 -19.32 -12.44 -28.73
C THR A 444 -19.33 -10.93 -28.98
N ILE A 445 -18.87 -10.12 -28.01
CA ILE A 445 -18.71 -8.67 -28.16
C ILE A 445 -17.83 -8.34 -29.38
N ALA A 446 -16.68 -9.00 -29.52
CA ALA A 446 -15.74 -8.82 -30.62
C ALA A 446 -16.36 -9.18 -31.99
N ARG A 447 -17.12 -10.28 -32.05
CA ARG A 447 -17.82 -10.73 -33.27
C ARG A 447 -18.85 -9.70 -33.73
N ASP A 448 -19.68 -9.22 -32.80
CA ASP A 448 -20.69 -8.20 -33.06
C ASP A 448 -20.05 -6.86 -33.47
N ALA A 449 -18.94 -6.49 -32.82
CA ALA A 449 -18.11 -5.33 -33.14
C ALA A 449 -17.33 -5.47 -34.48
N LYS A 450 -17.36 -6.64 -35.12
CA LYS A 450 -16.57 -6.98 -36.33
C LYS A 450 -15.06 -6.77 -36.12
N VAL A 451 -14.59 -7.10 -34.92
CA VAL A 451 -13.17 -7.20 -34.56
C VAL A 451 -12.61 -8.52 -35.10
N THR A 452 -11.37 -8.47 -35.57
CA THR A 452 -10.62 -9.58 -36.16
C THR A 452 -9.17 -9.55 -35.65
N PRO A 453 -8.42 -10.67 -35.67
CA PRO A 453 -7.02 -10.67 -35.23
C PRO A 453 -6.09 -9.74 -36.03
N ALA A 454 -6.48 -9.44 -37.27
CA ALA A 454 -5.78 -8.52 -38.17
C ALA A 454 -5.99 -7.04 -37.83
N ASP A 455 -6.93 -6.70 -36.94
CA ASP A 455 -7.04 -5.34 -36.40
C ASP A 455 -5.83 -5.08 -35.48
N ALA A 456 -4.95 -4.19 -35.93
CA ALA A 456 -3.81 -3.72 -35.14
C ALA A 456 -4.27 -2.90 -33.92
N ASP A 457 -5.41 -2.22 -34.06
CA ASP A 457 -6.15 -1.61 -32.96
C ASP A 457 -7.64 -2.04 -32.99
N PRO A 458 -8.09 -2.90 -32.06
CA PRO A 458 -9.49 -3.29 -31.95
C PRO A 458 -10.32 -2.29 -31.11
N VAL A 459 -9.69 -1.37 -30.37
CA VAL A 459 -10.34 -0.62 -29.29
C VAL A 459 -11.47 0.29 -29.78
N PRO A 460 -11.36 1.06 -30.88
CA PRO A 460 -12.47 1.86 -31.39
C PRO A 460 -13.72 1.04 -31.73
N LYS A 461 -13.54 -0.21 -32.21
CA LYS A 461 -14.65 -1.13 -32.49
C LYS A 461 -15.28 -1.66 -31.20
N LEU A 462 -14.45 -2.03 -30.21
CA LEU A 462 -14.90 -2.49 -28.90
C LEU A 462 -15.67 -1.38 -28.16
N ALA A 463 -15.11 -0.18 -28.09
CA ALA A 463 -15.75 1.00 -27.50
C ALA A 463 -17.11 1.31 -28.14
N ALA A 464 -17.20 1.30 -29.48
CA ALA A 464 -18.46 1.53 -30.19
C ALA A 464 -19.53 0.46 -29.96
N LYS A 465 -19.14 -0.80 -29.65
CA LYS A 465 -20.07 -1.90 -29.31
C LYS A 465 -20.44 -1.94 -27.83
N ILE A 466 -19.53 -1.53 -26.94
CA ILE A 466 -19.71 -1.54 -25.49
C ILE A 466 -20.50 -0.32 -25.01
N GLY A 467 -20.16 0.88 -25.51
CA GLY A 467 -20.76 2.15 -25.07
C GLY A 467 -20.68 2.30 -23.55
N GLU A 468 -21.81 2.65 -22.93
CA GLU A 468 -21.93 2.74 -21.47
C GLU A 468 -21.90 1.39 -20.73
N GLY A 469 -21.94 0.27 -21.44
CA GLY A 469 -21.90 -1.07 -20.84
C GLY A 469 -20.64 -1.33 -20.00
N TYR A 470 -20.77 -2.22 -19.02
CA TYR A 470 -19.67 -2.61 -18.11
C TYR A 470 -19.00 -1.42 -17.38
N LYS A 471 -19.78 -0.37 -17.07
CA LYS A 471 -19.35 0.75 -16.23
C LYS A 471 -19.09 0.27 -14.79
N ARG A 472 -17.82 0.22 -14.40
CA ARG A 472 -17.39 -0.14 -13.04
C ARG A 472 -17.74 0.98 -12.06
N THR A 473 -18.18 0.60 -10.87
CA THR A 473 -18.51 1.50 -9.75
C THR A 473 -17.53 1.37 -8.58
N VAL A 474 -16.65 0.37 -8.60
CA VAL A 474 -15.66 0.10 -7.55
C VAL A 474 -14.26 -0.04 -8.15
N ARG A 475 -13.29 0.63 -7.52
CA ARG A 475 -11.85 0.39 -7.71
C ARG A 475 -11.48 -0.92 -7.04
N THR A 476 -10.99 -1.87 -7.83
CA THR A 476 -10.65 -3.24 -7.37
C THR A 476 -9.15 -3.55 -7.44
N HIS A 477 -8.37 -2.63 -8.02
CA HIS A 477 -6.93 -2.64 -8.26
C HIS A 477 -6.43 -1.19 -8.11
N PHE A 478 -5.11 -0.99 -8.09
CA PHE A 478 -4.47 0.34 -8.05
C PHE A 478 -5.11 1.29 -9.07
N THR A 479 -5.48 2.49 -8.60
CA THR A 479 -6.13 3.52 -9.40
C THR A 479 -5.64 4.89 -8.93
N ALA A 480 -5.23 5.74 -9.86
CA ALA A 480 -4.74 7.09 -9.58
C ALA A 480 -5.81 8.01 -8.98
N GLU A 481 -5.38 8.98 -8.17
CA GLU A 481 -6.23 10.12 -7.78
C GLU A 481 -6.69 10.94 -9.00
N GLY A 482 -7.93 11.44 -8.94
CA GLY A 482 -8.59 12.10 -10.07
C GLY A 482 -9.17 11.17 -11.15
N ALA A 483 -9.03 9.83 -11.03
CA ALA A 483 -9.58 8.86 -11.98
C ALA A 483 -11.12 8.71 -11.86
N GLY A 484 -11.86 9.74 -12.31
CA GLY A 484 -13.30 9.86 -12.12
C GLY A 484 -14.18 8.90 -12.93
N GLU A 485 -13.69 8.38 -14.06
CA GLU A 485 -14.39 7.30 -14.79
C GLU A 485 -13.46 6.10 -15.05
N LEU A 486 -13.79 4.99 -14.38
CA LEU A 486 -13.04 3.75 -14.43
C LEU A 486 -13.11 3.07 -15.81
N PRO A 487 -12.02 2.40 -16.24
CA PRO A 487 -11.94 1.79 -17.56
C PRO A 487 -12.80 0.53 -17.65
N VAL A 488 -13.20 0.18 -18.87
CA VAL A 488 -13.74 -1.14 -19.18
C VAL A 488 -12.57 -2.12 -19.30
N ILE A 489 -12.60 -3.15 -18.47
CA ILE A 489 -11.57 -4.19 -18.38
C ILE A 489 -12.18 -5.57 -18.62
N THR A 490 -11.32 -6.58 -18.74
CA THR A 490 -11.71 -7.99 -18.61
C THR A 490 -10.67 -8.76 -17.80
N THR A 491 -11.14 -9.75 -17.05
CA THR A 491 -10.34 -10.72 -16.27
C THR A 491 -10.90 -12.12 -16.55
N LEU A 492 -10.17 -13.20 -16.22
CA LEU A 492 -10.72 -14.55 -16.43
C LEU A 492 -11.90 -14.81 -15.48
N LEU A 493 -11.66 -14.74 -14.16
CA LEU A 493 -12.65 -15.02 -13.11
C LEU A 493 -13.38 -13.76 -12.65
N GLY A 494 -12.64 -12.67 -12.43
CA GLY A 494 -13.11 -11.35 -11.96
C GLY A 494 -13.54 -11.28 -10.49
N PRO A 495 -13.41 -10.11 -9.84
CA PRO A 495 -13.94 -9.89 -8.51
C PRO A 495 -15.47 -9.66 -8.59
N ARG A 496 -16.20 -10.20 -7.61
CA ARG A 496 -17.64 -9.94 -7.45
C ARG A 496 -17.87 -8.67 -6.65
N ILE A 497 -18.81 -7.85 -7.10
CA ILE A 497 -19.00 -6.49 -6.57
C ILE A 497 -20.27 -6.46 -5.72
N ALA A 498 -20.16 -6.86 -4.46
CA ALA A 498 -21.30 -6.85 -3.54
C ALA A 498 -21.79 -5.42 -3.20
N ARG A 499 -23.02 -5.29 -2.72
CA ARG A 499 -23.63 -3.97 -2.44
C ARG A 499 -22.97 -3.22 -1.29
N ASP A 500 -22.45 -3.92 -0.28
CA ASP A 500 -21.64 -3.30 0.77
C ASP A 500 -20.37 -2.65 0.21
N THR A 501 -19.73 -3.32 -0.75
CA THR A 501 -18.47 -2.88 -1.34
C THR A 501 -18.66 -1.68 -2.26
N ARG A 502 -19.83 -1.57 -2.91
CA ARG A 502 -20.23 -0.35 -3.63
C ARG A 502 -20.54 0.81 -2.68
N GLY A 503 -21.21 0.54 -1.56
CA GLY A 503 -21.49 1.56 -0.53
C GLY A 503 -20.21 2.13 0.11
N ALA A 504 -19.25 1.26 0.43
CA ALA A 504 -18.01 1.63 1.10
C ALA A 504 -17.16 2.68 0.35
N THR A 505 -17.18 2.68 -0.99
CA THR A 505 -16.44 3.68 -1.80
C THR A 505 -16.83 5.12 -1.51
N LYS A 506 -18.06 5.37 -1.00
CA LYS A 506 -18.55 6.71 -0.66
C LYS A 506 -17.98 7.29 0.65
N LEU A 507 -17.17 6.54 1.39
CA LEU A 507 -16.77 6.86 2.76
C LEU A 507 -15.30 7.26 2.92
N VAL A 508 -14.59 7.46 1.80
CA VAL A 508 -13.16 7.80 1.70
C VAL A 508 -12.89 8.95 0.72
N LYS A 509 -11.63 9.40 0.64
CA LYS A 509 -11.09 10.61 -0.03
C LYS A 509 -11.87 11.15 -1.24
N ASP A 510 -12.20 10.32 -2.23
CA ASP A 510 -12.93 10.71 -3.45
C ASP A 510 -14.25 11.44 -3.21
N ASP A 511 -15.00 10.97 -2.21
CA ASP A 511 -16.35 11.45 -1.87
C ASP A 511 -16.36 12.15 -0.50
N VAL A 512 -15.42 11.81 0.39
CA VAL A 512 -15.18 12.44 1.69
C VAL A 512 -13.71 12.91 1.73
N PRO A 513 -13.42 14.16 1.33
CA PRO A 513 -12.06 14.70 1.31
C PRO A 513 -11.30 14.48 2.61
N ASP A 514 -9.99 14.26 2.47
CA ASP A 514 -9.01 13.99 3.54
C ASP A 514 -9.26 12.74 4.40
N ARG A 515 -10.37 12.00 4.21
CA ARG A 515 -10.65 10.76 4.94
C ARG A 515 -10.01 9.55 4.25
N ALA A 516 -8.80 9.21 4.68
CA ALA A 516 -8.05 8.05 4.18
C ALA A 516 -8.56 6.67 4.70
N LEU A 517 -9.24 6.63 5.85
CA LEU A 517 -9.60 5.36 6.52
C LEU A 517 -11.08 5.29 6.91
N MET A 518 -11.60 4.05 6.93
CA MET A 518 -12.93 3.70 7.47
C MET A 518 -12.81 2.96 8.80
N HIS A 519 -13.90 2.91 9.56
CA HIS A 519 -14.01 2.19 10.82
C HIS A 519 -15.09 1.09 10.76
N ALA A 520 -15.09 0.16 11.72
CA ALA A 520 -16.14 -0.86 11.81
C ALA A 520 -17.56 -0.26 11.96
N ALA A 521 -17.65 0.94 12.53
CA ALA A 521 -18.91 1.70 12.66
C ALA A 521 -19.45 2.21 11.30
N ASP A 522 -18.60 2.50 10.31
CA ASP A 522 -19.04 2.83 8.95
C ASP A 522 -19.83 1.67 8.34
N PHE A 523 -19.24 0.47 8.37
CA PHE A 523 -19.87 -0.75 7.87
C PHE A 523 -21.15 -1.09 8.65
N ALA A 524 -21.14 -0.98 9.98
CA ALA A 524 -22.34 -1.21 10.76
C ALA A 524 -23.46 -0.21 10.42
N TYR A 525 -23.13 1.08 10.20
CA TYR A 525 -24.12 2.07 9.78
C TYR A 525 -24.69 1.77 8.39
N LEU A 526 -23.82 1.45 7.44
CA LEU A 526 -24.16 1.01 6.08
C LEU A 526 -25.09 -0.22 6.09
N LEU A 527 -24.90 -1.15 7.03
CA LEU A 527 -25.72 -2.35 7.23
C LEU A 527 -27.03 -2.11 8.00
N GLY A 528 -27.35 -0.86 8.33
CA GLY A 528 -28.62 -0.46 8.96
C GLY A 528 -28.57 -0.20 10.46
N ASN A 529 -27.42 -0.35 11.13
CA ASN A 529 -27.32 -0.10 12.56
C ASN A 529 -27.15 1.41 12.85
N ASP A 530 -28.22 2.08 13.31
CA ASP A 530 -28.17 3.52 13.62
C ASP A 530 -27.31 3.88 14.84
N ARG A 531 -27.14 2.94 15.78
CA ARG A 531 -26.32 3.16 16.99
C ARG A 531 -24.87 3.48 16.64
N ALA A 532 -24.38 2.96 15.51
CA ALA A 532 -23.04 3.22 14.99
C ALA A 532 -22.71 4.72 14.79
N LYS A 533 -23.68 5.60 14.49
CA LYS A 533 -23.43 7.06 14.39
C LYS A 533 -22.95 7.68 15.71
N THR A 534 -23.20 7.03 16.85
CA THR A 534 -22.62 7.44 18.15
C THR A 534 -21.09 7.34 18.17
N TYR A 535 -20.55 6.31 17.51
CA TYR A 535 -19.13 5.97 17.51
C TYR A 535 -18.34 6.68 16.39
N LEU A 536 -19.04 7.25 15.42
CA LEU A 536 -18.48 8.12 14.37
C LEU A 536 -18.51 9.61 14.73
N ALA A 537 -18.80 9.97 15.99
CA ALA A 537 -19.00 11.36 16.40
C ALA A 537 -17.76 12.26 16.20
N ALA A 538 -16.54 11.70 16.25
CA ALA A 538 -15.31 12.42 15.94
C ALA A 538 -15.20 12.70 14.44
N ASP A 539 -15.26 11.65 13.61
CA ASP A 539 -15.24 11.74 12.14
C ASP A 539 -16.34 12.65 11.58
N LEU A 540 -17.55 12.60 12.13
CA LEU A 540 -18.66 13.47 11.73
C LEU A 540 -18.42 14.96 12.08
N GLY A 541 -17.53 15.25 13.04
CA GLY A 541 -17.04 16.60 13.33
C GLY A 541 -15.82 17.00 12.49
N ALA A 542 -15.01 16.04 12.05
CA ALA A 542 -13.80 16.28 11.25
C ALA A 542 -14.07 16.36 9.74
N PHE A 543 -15.03 15.58 9.23
CA PHE A 543 -15.28 15.38 7.79
C PHE A 543 -16.73 15.78 7.41
N PRO A 544 -17.00 17.05 7.03
CA PRO A 544 -18.37 17.54 6.80
C PRO A 544 -19.18 16.77 5.75
N ALA A 545 -18.54 16.14 4.76
CA ALA A 545 -19.20 15.33 3.74
C ALA A 545 -19.71 13.97 4.25
N LEU A 546 -19.10 13.42 5.31
CA LEU A 546 -19.31 12.04 5.75
C LEU A 546 -20.78 11.76 6.15
N ALA A 547 -21.45 12.73 6.77
CA ALA A 547 -22.83 12.57 7.24
C ALA A 547 -23.80 12.24 6.09
N LYS A 548 -23.70 12.96 4.97
CA LYS A 548 -24.48 12.73 3.74
C LYS A 548 -24.10 11.39 3.11
N ASN A 549 -22.80 11.12 3.02
CA ASN A 549 -22.31 9.98 2.25
C ASN A 549 -22.52 8.64 2.97
N LEU A 550 -22.58 8.62 4.30
CA LEU A 550 -23.04 7.46 5.08
C LEU A 550 -24.48 7.06 4.72
N ASP A 551 -25.35 8.04 4.51
CA ASP A 551 -26.74 7.81 4.15
C ASP A 551 -26.87 7.35 2.69
N GLU A 552 -26.04 7.87 1.78
CA GLU A 552 -25.92 7.37 0.40
C GLU A 552 -25.31 5.96 0.31
N ALA A 553 -24.27 5.67 1.09
CA ALA A 553 -23.66 4.34 1.19
C ALA A 553 -24.67 3.30 1.70
N ARG A 554 -25.44 3.64 2.74
CA ARG A 554 -26.59 2.85 3.19
C ARG A 554 -27.65 2.73 2.09
N ALA A 555 -27.97 3.79 1.34
CA ALA A 555 -28.95 3.73 0.25
C ALA A 555 -28.49 2.84 -0.92
N ILE A 556 -27.18 2.66 -1.13
CA ILE A 556 -26.61 1.68 -2.07
C ILE A 556 -26.74 0.27 -1.50
N ALA A 557 -26.25 0.04 -0.27
CA ALA A 557 -26.23 -1.26 0.39
C ALA A 557 -27.63 -1.82 0.72
N SER A 558 -28.62 -0.96 0.92
CA SER A 558 -29.96 -1.35 1.38
C SER A 558 -30.90 -1.84 0.27
N LYS A 559 -30.63 -1.52 -1.00
CA LYS A 559 -31.47 -1.94 -2.14
C LYS A 559 -31.64 -3.47 -2.18
N PRO A 560 -32.85 -4.03 -2.38
CA PRO A 560 -33.04 -5.47 -2.54
C PRO A 560 -32.37 -6.05 -3.79
N GLY A 561 -32.01 -7.33 -3.73
CA GLY A 561 -31.63 -8.14 -4.89
C GLY A 561 -30.25 -8.79 -4.80
N GLY A 562 -29.96 -9.65 -5.76
CA GLY A 562 -29.08 -10.80 -5.57
C GLY A 562 -29.94 -12.04 -5.35
N GLN A 563 -29.52 -13.17 -5.93
CA GLN A 563 -30.05 -14.52 -5.63
C GLN A 563 -28.90 -15.46 -5.26
N ASP A 564 -27.75 -14.87 -4.96
CA ASP A 564 -26.52 -15.49 -4.50
C ASP A 564 -26.51 -15.62 -2.97
N LEU A 565 -25.63 -16.48 -2.48
CA LEU A 565 -25.55 -16.83 -1.06
C LEU A 565 -25.01 -15.67 -0.22
N TYR A 566 -24.10 -14.86 -0.77
CA TYR A 566 -23.56 -13.67 -0.12
C TYR A 566 -24.65 -12.61 0.17
N GLU A 567 -25.37 -12.12 -0.85
CA GLU A 567 -26.42 -11.10 -0.64
C GLU A 567 -27.60 -11.66 0.20
N SER A 568 -27.84 -12.97 0.16
CA SER A 568 -28.81 -13.64 1.04
C SER A 568 -28.41 -13.56 2.52
N TRP A 569 -27.14 -13.86 2.85
CA TRP A 569 -26.62 -13.75 4.21
C TRP A 569 -26.44 -12.29 4.65
N LEU A 570 -26.01 -11.40 3.75
CA LEU A 570 -26.00 -9.94 3.97
C LEU A 570 -27.39 -9.42 4.34
N GLY A 571 -28.44 -9.92 3.68
CA GLY A 571 -29.85 -9.64 4.02
C GLY A 571 -30.21 -10.05 5.44
N ALA A 572 -29.77 -11.23 5.90
CA ALA A 572 -29.98 -11.69 7.27
C ALA A 572 -29.22 -10.83 8.31
N ILE A 573 -27.98 -10.42 8.01
CA ILE A 573 -27.19 -9.52 8.86
C ILE A 573 -27.87 -8.16 8.97
N ARG A 574 -28.37 -7.61 7.87
CA ARG A 574 -29.14 -6.35 7.86
C ARG A 574 -30.45 -6.48 8.65
N ALA A 575 -31.11 -7.64 8.62
CA ALA A 575 -32.33 -7.91 9.38
C ALA A 575 -32.10 -7.90 10.92
N LEU A 576 -30.86 -8.10 11.40
CA LEU A 576 -30.50 -7.90 12.82
C LEU A 576 -30.82 -6.48 13.31
N ASN A 577 -30.76 -5.50 12.39
CA ASN A 577 -30.88 -4.07 12.68
C ASN A 577 -32.26 -3.49 12.30
N ALA A 578 -33.19 -4.32 11.83
CA ALA A 578 -34.56 -3.89 11.61
C ALA A 578 -35.24 -3.52 12.95
N PRO A 579 -36.03 -2.44 13.02
CA PRO A 579 -36.81 -2.13 14.22
C PRO A 579 -37.81 -3.25 14.49
N ALA A 580 -37.97 -3.62 15.76
CA ALA A 580 -38.99 -4.58 16.16
C ALA A 580 -40.40 -4.01 15.86
N PRO A 581 -41.34 -4.81 15.32
CA PRO A 581 -42.73 -4.39 15.11
C PRO A 581 -43.37 -3.82 16.39
N GLU A 582 -44.27 -2.86 16.27
CA GLU A 582 -44.83 -2.11 17.42
C GLU A 582 -45.47 -3.01 18.50
N ALA A 583 -46.03 -4.15 18.10
CA ALA A 583 -46.63 -5.14 19.00
C ALA A 583 -45.63 -6.12 19.66
N THR A 584 -44.32 -5.89 19.56
CA THR A 584 -43.30 -6.86 20.04
C THR A 584 -43.03 -6.75 21.54
N THR A 585 -43.38 -7.79 22.29
CA THR A 585 -43.02 -7.92 23.72
C THR A 585 -41.53 -8.24 23.88
N LEU A 586 -40.70 -7.20 24.02
CA LEU A 586 -39.28 -7.33 24.38
C LEU A 586 -39.03 -7.17 25.89
N PRO A 587 -38.07 -7.93 26.48
CA PRO A 587 -37.54 -7.69 27.82
C PRO A 587 -37.02 -6.27 28.03
N SER A 588 -36.96 -5.82 29.29
CA SER A 588 -36.47 -4.47 29.65
C SER A 588 -35.04 -4.21 29.20
N PHE A 589 -34.12 -5.18 29.39
CA PHE A 589 -32.72 -5.04 29.02
C PHE A 589 -32.52 -4.77 27.51
N MET A 590 -33.35 -5.37 26.66
CA MET A 590 -33.28 -5.20 25.21
C MET A 590 -33.65 -3.78 24.73
N LYS A 591 -34.23 -2.95 25.61
CA LYS A 591 -34.61 -1.56 25.34
C LYS A 591 -33.55 -0.56 25.84
N THR A 592 -32.41 -1.05 26.34
CA THR A 592 -31.32 -0.20 26.86
C THR A 592 -30.31 0.16 25.77
N PRO A 593 -29.64 1.32 25.85
CA PRO A 593 -28.55 1.67 24.93
C PRO A 593 -27.42 0.63 24.92
N ALA A 594 -27.12 0.01 26.07
CA ALA A 594 -26.09 -1.01 26.17
C ALA A 594 -26.42 -2.30 25.38
N PHE A 595 -27.71 -2.65 25.22
CA PHE A 595 -28.10 -3.75 24.35
C PHE A 595 -28.10 -3.35 22.86
N ALA A 596 -28.34 -2.07 22.54
CA ALA A 596 -28.10 -1.56 21.19
C ALA A 596 -26.60 -1.59 20.82
N ASP A 597 -25.71 -1.36 21.80
CA ASP A 597 -24.25 -1.53 21.63
C ASP A 597 -23.86 -3.00 21.44
N LEU A 598 -24.49 -3.94 22.16
CA LEU A 598 -24.32 -5.38 21.91
C LEU A 598 -24.84 -5.78 20.50
N ARG A 599 -25.93 -5.17 20.01
CA ARG A 599 -26.45 -5.42 18.65
C ARG A 599 -25.55 -4.82 17.55
N LEU A 600 -24.84 -3.73 17.85
CA LEU A 600 -23.79 -3.18 17.01
C LEU A 600 -22.62 -4.18 16.88
N ASP A 601 -22.16 -4.76 18.00
CA ASP A 601 -21.14 -5.81 18.03
C ASP A 601 -21.56 -7.05 17.22
N SER A 602 -22.75 -7.60 17.46
CA SER A 602 -23.35 -8.68 16.64
C SER A 602 -23.30 -8.41 15.14
N THR A 603 -23.57 -7.16 14.73
CA THR A 603 -23.56 -6.76 13.31
C THR A 603 -22.15 -6.80 12.73
N ILE A 604 -21.16 -6.30 13.47
CA ILE A 604 -19.75 -6.27 13.07
C ILE A 604 -19.19 -7.69 12.98
N VAL A 605 -19.43 -8.53 13.98
CA VAL A 605 -18.98 -9.93 14.01
C VAL A 605 -19.58 -10.73 12.85
N ALA A 606 -20.89 -10.60 12.60
CA ALA A 606 -21.55 -11.32 11.52
C ALA A 606 -21.10 -10.83 10.12
N PHE A 607 -20.84 -9.53 9.95
CA PHE A 607 -20.27 -9.01 8.71
C PHE A 607 -18.82 -9.48 8.50
N ALA A 608 -18.02 -9.54 9.57
CA ALA A 608 -16.66 -10.09 9.50
C ALA A 608 -16.68 -11.57 9.05
N GLN A 609 -17.57 -12.40 9.62
CA GLN A 609 -17.79 -13.78 9.20
C GLN A 609 -18.17 -13.90 7.71
N LEU A 610 -19.11 -13.08 7.24
CA LEU A 610 -19.49 -13.02 5.82
C LEU A 610 -18.31 -12.61 4.93
N ARG A 611 -17.60 -11.53 5.26
CA ARG A 611 -16.43 -11.06 4.50
C ARG A 611 -15.30 -12.08 4.50
N HIS A 612 -15.17 -12.90 5.55
CA HIS A 612 -14.15 -13.95 5.65
C HIS A 612 -14.39 -15.09 4.66
N ASN A 613 -15.60 -15.66 4.64
CA ASN A 613 -15.90 -16.83 3.80
C ASN A 613 -15.78 -16.57 2.29
N TYR A 614 -15.97 -15.32 1.87
CA TYR A 614 -15.98 -14.89 0.46
C TYR A 614 -14.75 -14.06 0.07
N VAL A 615 -13.69 -14.06 0.89
CA VAL A 615 -12.50 -13.19 0.74
C VAL A 615 -11.74 -13.35 -0.59
N LEU A 616 -11.83 -14.52 -1.25
CA LEU A 616 -11.28 -14.75 -2.59
C LEU A 616 -12.15 -14.11 -3.69
N MET A 617 -13.47 -14.27 -3.58
CA MET A 617 -14.42 -14.00 -4.65
C MET A 617 -14.89 -12.54 -4.68
N ASN A 618 -15.09 -11.93 -3.52
CA ASN A 618 -15.61 -10.57 -3.39
C ASN A 618 -14.49 -9.52 -3.57
N ALA A 619 -14.83 -8.37 -4.15
CA ALA A 619 -13.95 -7.22 -4.22
C ALA A 619 -13.60 -6.71 -2.81
N GLN A 620 -12.36 -6.26 -2.65
CA GLN A 620 -12.01 -5.31 -1.62
C GLN A 620 -11.96 -3.95 -2.34
N PRO A 621 -12.62 -2.90 -1.82
CA PRO A 621 -12.56 -1.59 -2.45
C PRO A 621 -11.17 -0.99 -2.23
N TYR A 622 -10.58 -0.45 -3.29
CA TYR A 622 -9.41 0.42 -3.22
C TYR A 622 -9.87 1.88 -3.12
N ASP A 623 -9.07 2.66 -2.43
CA ASP A 623 -9.04 4.12 -2.50
C ASP A 623 -8.39 4.60 -3.82
N THR A 624 -8.18 5.90 -3.94
CA THR A 624 -7.30 6.49 -4.95
C THR A 624 -5.92 6.71 -4.40
N TRP A 625 -4.91 6.31 -5.18
CA TRP A 625 -3.52 6.48 -4.80
C TRP A 625 -2.91 7.72 -5.48
N GLY A 626 -2.34 8.64 -4.70
CA GLY A 626 -1.66 9.84 -5.20
C GLY A 626 -1.49 10.96 -4.17
N CYS A 627 -0.71 11.97 -4.55
CA CYS A 627 -0.67 13.28 -3.92
C CYS A 627 -0.78 14.35 -5.03
N GLU A 628 -1.70 15.31 -4.87
CA GLU A 628 -1.85 16.46 -5.76
C GLU A 628 -1.38 17.74 -5.05
N ILE A 629 -0.60 18.59 -5.73
CA ILE A 629 -0.28 19.93 -5.21
C ILE A 629 -1.57 20.77 -5.30
N PRO A 630 -2.12 21.30 -4.19
CA PRO A 630 -3.52 21.72 -4.11
C PRO A 630 -3.86 23.03 -4.84
N ASP A 631 -2.87 23.79 -5.29
CA ASP A 631 -3.05 25.03 -6.07
C ASP A 631 -1.75 25.32 -6.85
N GLY A 632 -1.81 26.22 -7.83
CA GLY A 632 -0.66 26.63 -8.62
C GLY A 632 -0.84 28.01 -9.24
N TYR A 633 0.25 28.55 -9.79
CA TYR A 633 0.30 29.84 -10.47
C TYR A 633 1.41 29.83 -11.52
N VAL A 634 1.15 30.35 -12.72
CA VAL A 634 2.17 30.59 -13.75
C VAL A 634 2.37 32.09 -13.88
N GLU A 635 3.64 32.53 -13.92
CA GLU A 635 3.95 33.94 -14.13
C GLU A 635 3.32 34.45 -15.45
N PRO A 636 2.59 35.58 -15.45
CA PRO A 636 1.84 36.09 -16.62
C PRO A 636 2.73 36.66 -17.75
N ALA A 637 3.98 36.21 -17.85
CA ALA A 637 4.99 36.58 -18.82
C ALA A 637 4.77 35.89 -20.20
N VAL A 638 3.56 36.00 -20.74
CA VAL A 638 3.11 35.35 -21.99
C VAL A 638 4.09 35.56 -23.15
N GLU A 639 4.64 36.77 -23.29
CA GLU A 639 5.58 37.13 -24.37
C GLU A 639 6.93 36.43 -24.24
N VAL A 640 7.32 36.02 -23.03
CA VAL A 640 8.51 35.18 -22.79
C VAL A 640 8.24 33.76 -23.30
N TYR A 641 7.10 33.16 -22.98
CA TYR A 641 6.74 31.84 -23.51
C TYR A 641 6.57 31.85 -25.05
N ASP A 642 5.98 32.91 -25.62
CA ASP A 642 5.94 33.11 -27.07
C ASP A 642 7.35 33.27 -27.67
N GLY A 643 8.30 33.86 -26.94
CA GLY A 643 9.72 33.91 -27.30
C GLY A 643 10.39 32.54 -27.26
N LEU A 644 10.15 31.77 -26.19
CA LEU A 644 10.70 30.43 -26.00
C LEU A 644 10.15 29.43 -27.04
N LEU A 645 8.87 29.54 -27.42
CA LEU A 645 8.29 28.74 -28.50
C LEU A 645 9.00 29.01 -29.84
N ARG A 646 9.22 30.29 -30.20
CA ARG A 646 10.01 30.65 -31.40
C ARG A 646 11.47 30.16 -31.31
N TYR A 647 12.05 30.15 -30.11
CA TYR A 647 13.38 29.56 -29.89
C TYR A 647 13.36 28.04 -30.07
N THR A 648 12.36 27.31 -29.56
CA THR A 648 12.19 25.86 -29.80
C THR A 648 12.06 25.54 -31.29
N ASP A 649 11.35 26.37 -32.05
CA ASP A 649 11.24 26.21 -33.50
C ASP A 649 12.60 26.40 -34.19
N LYS A 650 13.38 27.42 -33.81
CA LYS A 650 14.74 27.65 -34.36
C LYS A 650 15.78 26.65 -33.87
N LEU A 651 15.64 26.12 -32.66
CA LEU A 651 16.44 25.00 -32.16
C LEU A 651 16.23 23.77 -33.05
N SER A 652 14.98 23.47 -33.40
CA SER A 652 14.60 22.36 -34.28
C SER A 652 15.12 22.51 -35.71
N GLU A 653 15.18 23.74 -36.25
CA GLU A 653 15.81 24.03 -37.54
C GLU A 653 17.35 23.91 -37.48
N ALA A 654 17.99 24.40 -36.43
CA ALA A 654 19.44 24.56 -36.35
C ALA A 654 20.19 23.26 -36.01
N PHE A 655 19.61 22.38 -35.20
CA PHE A 655 20.29 21.19 -34.66
C PHE A 655 19.79 19.86 -35.25
N MET A 656 19.25 19.87 -36.48
CA MET A 656 18.78 18.66 -37.17
C MET A 656 19.83 17.53 -37.18
N PRO A 657 19.61 16.39 -36.50
CA PRO A 657 20.59 15.32 -36.47
C PRO A 657 20.76 14.61 -37.84
N THR A 658 21.92 13.98 -38.05
CA THR A 658 22.27 13.32 -39.32
C THR A 658 21.76 11.88 -39.43
N THR A 659 21.58 11.16 -38.31
CA THR A 659 21.03 9.79 -38.27
C THR A 659 19.51 9.78 -38.04
N ALA A 660 18.84 8.70 -38.43
CA ALA A 660 17.39 8.56 -38.29
C ALA A 660 16.94 8.49 -36.81
N ASP A 661 17.65 7.72 -35.98
CA ASP A 661 17.30 7.55 -34.57
C ASP A 661 17.53 8.84 -33.76
N ALA A 662 18.64 9.55 -34.03
CA ALA A 662 18.88 10.84 -33.38
C ALA A 662 17.83 11.89 -33.77
N ARG A 663 17.40 11.94 -35.04
CA ARG A 663 16.26 12.77 -35.47
C ARG A 663 15.01 12.41 -34.69
N LYS A 664 14.64 11.13 -34.61
CA LYS A 664 13.47 10.67 -33.86
C LYS A 664 13.49 11.10 -32.39
N THR A 665 14.63 10.96 -31.69
CA THR A 665 14.77 11.39 -30.29
C THR A 665 14.71 12.92 -30.15
N HIS A 666 15.34 13.66 -31.06
CA HIS A 666 15.30 15.12 -31.12
C HIS A 666 13.87 15.64 -31.36
N ASP A 667 13.16 15.11 -32.35
CA ASP A 667 11.81 15.55 -32.71
C ASP A 667 10.81 15.21 -31.60
N GLN A 668 11.00 14.09 -30.89
CA GLN A 668 10.28 13.77 -29.66
C GLN A 668 10.56 14.79 -28.56
N TYR A 669 11.81 15.19 -28.33
CA TYR A 669 12.16 16.24 -27.36
C TYR A 669 11.54 17.60 -27.71
N ILE A 670 11.71 18.07 -28.95
CA ILE A 670 11.11 19.32 -29.45
C ILE A 670 9.57 19.30 -29.26
N LYS A 671 8.92 18.17 -29.51
CA LYS A 671 7.48 18.01 -29.25
C LYS A 671 7.12 18.14 -27.76
N ARG A 672 7.89 17.55 -26.85
CA ARG A 672 7.66 17.68 -25.39
C ARG A 672 7.81 19.13 -24.94
N VAL A 673 8.92 19.78 -25.27
CA VAL A 673 9.18 21.21 -24.95
C VAL A 673 8.09 22.11 -25.49
N ARG A 674 7.72 22.00 -26.78
CA ARG A 674 6.67 22.83 -27.38
C ARG A 674 5.32 22.60 -26.68
N THR A 675 5.02 21.37 -26.25
CA THR A 675 3.78 21.07 -25.49
C THR A 675 3.79 21.77 -24.13
N VAL A 676 4.84 21.58 -23.31
CA VAL A 676 4.98 22.20 -21.97
C VAL A 676 4.92 23.73 -22.06
N LEU A 677 5.66 24.33 -23.00
CA LEU A 677 5.64 25.78 -23.20
C LEU A 677 4.28 26.30 -23.67
N THR A 678 3.55 25.55 -24.52
CA THR A 678 2.21 25.96 -24.97
C THR A 678 1.20 25.91 -23.83
N THR A 679 1.28 24.91 -22.94
CA THR A 679 0.40 24.82 -21.76
C THR A 679 0.70 25.95 -20.77
N LEU A 680 1.97 26.15 -20.39
CA LEU A 680 2.38 27.27 -19.52
C LEU A 680 1.95 28.63 -20.09
N ARG A 681 2.12 28.84 -21.40
CA ARG A 681 1.69 30.05 -22.12
C ARG A 681 0.18 30.26 -22.08
N THR A 682 -0.60 29.19 -22.10
CA THR A 682 -2.08 29.24 -22.01
C THR A 682 -2.53 29.58 -20.59
N ILE A 683 -1.93 28.93 -19.59
CA ILE A 683 -2.19 29.21 -18.17
C ILE A 683 -1.81 30.66 -17.84
N ALA A 684 -0.63 31.13 -18.25
CA ALA A 684 -0.20 32.52 -18.11
C ALA A 684 -1.15 33.53 -18.78
N GLN A 685 -1.83 33.15 -19.86
CA GLN A 685 -2.87 33.98 -20.50
C GLN A 685 -4.17 34.02 -19.69
N HIS A 686 -4.54 32.94 -18.98
CA HIS A 686 -5.68 32.92 -18.08
C HIS A 686 -5.41 33.70 -16.79
N GLU A 687 -4.25 33.50 -16.18
CA GLU A 687 -3.79 34.28 -15.01
C GLU A 687 -3.80 35.79 -15.32
N ARG A 688 -3.19 36.19 -16.45
CA ARG A 688 -3.16 37.58 -16.92
C ARG A 688 -4.54 38.15 -17.28
N ALA A 689 -5.50 37.30 -17.64
CA ALA A 689 -6.86 37.71 -17.99
C ALA A 689 -7.79 37.82 -16.77
N GLY A 690 -7.30 37.60 -15.54
CA GLY A 690 -8.14 37.63 -14.34
C GLY A 690 -9.10 36.42 -14.25
N LYS A 691 -8.69 35.26 -14.77
CA LYS A 691 -9.48 34.02 -14.75
C LYS A 691 -8.92 33.03 -13.72
N PRO A 692 -9.77 32.37 -12.91
CA PRO A 692 -9.39 31.16 -12.19
C PRO A 692 -8.91 30.07 -13.16
N LEU A 693 -7.95 29.26 -12.71
CA LEU A 693 -7.50 28.07 -13.42
C LEU A 693 -8.61 27.02 -13.50
N THR A 694 -8.76 26.35 -14.63
CA THR A 694 -9.65 25.19 -14.74
C THR A 694 -9.05 23.97 -14.03
N ASP A 695 -9.89 23.01 -13.61
CA ASP A 695 -9.46 21.78 -12.94
C ASP A 695 -8.39 21.00 -13.72
N ALA A 696 -8.40 21.11 -15.05
CA ALA A 696 -7.41 20.48 -15.93
C ALA A 696 -6.06 21.22 -15.91
N GLU A 697 -6.07 22.55 -15.76
CA GLU A 697 -4.86 23.36 -15.60
C GLU A 697 -4.27 23.21 -14.19
N GLN A 698 -5.12 23.11 -13.16
CA GLN A 698 -4.72 22.82 -11.78
C GLN A 698 -4.05 21.44 -11.68
N ARG A 699 -4.72 20.37 -12.12
CA ARG A 699 -4.12 19.02 -12.17
C ARG A 699 -2.84 18.96 -13.01
N TRP A 700 -2.76 19.71 -14.11
CA TRP A 700 -1.56 19.70 -14.95
C TRP A 700 -0.39 20.44 -14.30
N ILE A 701 -0.61 21.65 -13.74
CA ILE A 701 0.47 22.41 -13.10
C ILE A 701 0.98 21.71 -11.85
N ALA A 702 0.10 21.04 -11.09
CA ALA A 702 0.46 20.28 -9.89
C ALA A 702 1.53 19.21 -10.15
N MET A 703 1.56 18.60 -11.34
CA MET A 703 2.53 17.56 -11.70
C MET A 703 3.89 18.13 -12.17
N VAL A 704 4.44 19.10 -11.43
CA VAL A 704 5.75 19.74 -11.69
C VAL A 704 6.85 18.68 -11.76
N ALA A 705 6.96 17.92 -10.68
CA ALA A 705 7.86 16.80 -10.49
C ALA A 705 7.08 15.72 -9.73
N GLU A 706 6.94 14.56 -10.35
CA GLU A 706 6.45 13.34 -9.71
C GLU A 706 7.64 12.59 -9.11
N HIS A 707 7.37 11.92 -8.00
CA HIS A 707 8.28 11.05 -7.28
C HIS A 707 7.69 9.64 -7.26
N ILE A 708 8.45 8.64 -7.67
CA ILE A 708 8.10 7.22 -7.52
C ILE A 708 9.27 6.56 -6.79
N PRO A 709 9.10 6.07 -5.54
CA PRO A 709 10.16 5.41 -4.81
C PRO A 709 10.64 4.13 -5.52
N VAL A 710 11.95 3.87 -5.45
CA VAL A 710 12.50 2.57 -5.86
C VAL A 710 12.00 1.50 -4.87
N GLY A 711 11.19 0.57 -5.37
CA GLY A 711 10.42 -0.38 -4.54
C GLY A 711 8.91 -0.11 -4.49
N GLY A 712 8.44 0.98 -5.11
CA GLY A 712 7.05 1.42 -5.06
C GLY A 712 6.68 2.13 -3.76
N TYR A 713 5.47 2.67 -3.70
CA TYR A 713 4.96 3.47 -2.56
C TYR A 713 4.61 2.65 -1.30
N GLY A 714 5.25 1.49 -1.10
CA GLY A 714 5.40 0.89 0.23
C GLY A 714 6.51 1.57 1.06
N GLY A 715 7.34 2.40 0.41
CA GLY A 715 8.33 3.26 1.04
C GLY A 715 7.99 4.75 0.93
N ASP A 716 8.68 5.54 1.75
CA ASP A 716 8.51 6.97 1.96
C ASP A 716 8.70 7.84 0.69
N SER A 717 8.09 9.03 0.71
CA SER A 717 8.43 10.19 -0.12
C SER A 717 9.93 10.58 -0.08
N GLY A 718 10.69 10.13 0.92
CA GLY A 718 12.16 10.26 0.99
C GLY A 718 12.96 9.47 -0.06
N GLY A 719 12.32 8.68 -0.93
CA GLY A 719 12.99 7.94 -2.01
C GLY A 719 13.71 8.82 -3.06
N PRO A 720 14.50 8.22 -3.98
CA PRO A 720 15.12 8.97 -5.08
C PRO A 720 14.10 9.35 -6.17
N PRO A 721 14.23 10.54 -6.81
CA PRO A 721 13.25 11.00 -7.80
C PRO A 721 13.28 10.17 -9.09
N SER A 722 12.08 9.91 -9.63
CA SER A 722 11.84 9.21 -10.91
C SER A 722 12.11 10.08 -12.15
N TYR A 723 12.31 11.39 -11.98
CA TYR A 723 12.43 12.38 -13.06
C TYR A 723 11.20 12.35 -14.00
N THR A 724 9.99 12.22 -13.42
CA THR A 724 8.70 12.31 -14.10
C THR A 724 7.95 13.59 -13.68
N GLY A 725 6.94 14.03 -14.45
CA GLY A 725 6.35 15.38 -14.32
C GLY A 725 6.82 16.37 -15.41
N TRP A 726 6.12 17.51 -15.55
CA TRP A 726 6.27 18.40 -16.71
C TRP A 726 7.58 19.17 -16.74
N TYR A 727 8.20 19.45 -15.59
CA TYR A 727 9.45 20.21 -15.53
C TYR A 727 10.60 19.47 -16.21
N PHE A 728 10.72 18.15 -15.98
CA PHE A 728 11.80 17.36 -16.55
C PHE A 728 11.69 17.17 -18.07
N ASP A 729 10.49 17.35 -18.66
CA ASP A 729 10.29 17.29 -20.10
C ASP A 729 10.83 18.51 -20.86
N LEU A 730 11.30 19.54 -20.14
CA LEU A 730 12.11 20.62 -20.68
C LEU A 730 13.55 20.20 -21.00
N PHE A 731 14.00 19.02 -20.54
CA PHE A 731 15.36 18.52 -20.81
C PHE A 731 15.41 17.46 -21.92
N PRO A 732 16.48 17.40 -22.74
CA PRO A 732 16.70 16.32 -23.71
C PRO A 732 16.80 14.95 -23.03
N ASP A 733 17.63 14.88 -21.99
CA ASP A 733 17.71 13.79 -21.02
C ASP A 733 17.21 14.31 -19.67
N ARG A 734 16.15 13.69 -19.14
CA ARG A 734 15.49 14.12 -17.90
C ARG A 734 16.39 14.00 -16.67
N SER A 735 17.21 12.95 -16.58
CA SER A 735 18.00 12.63 -15.40
C SER A 735 19.30 13.43 -15.35
N HIS A 736 19.92 13.70 -16.51
CA HIS A 736 21.08 14.57 -16.61
C HIS A 736 20.70 16.04 -16.43
N GLY A 737 19.62 16.50 -17.07
CA GLY A 737 19.16 17.89 -16.96
C GLY A 737 18.76 18.27 -15.52
N ALA A 738 18.09 17.37 -14.80
CA ALA A 738 17.74 17.56 -13.38
C ALA A 738 18.94 17.69 -12.42
N LYS A 739 20.13 17.25 -12.84
CA LYS A 739 21.37 17.27 -12.05
C LYS A 739 22.32 18.39 -12.48
N ALA A 740 21.98 19.13 -13.53
CA ALA A 740 22.75 20.29 -13.93
C ALA A 740 22.64 21.40 -12.87
N SER A 741 23.76 22.05 -12.56
CA SER A 741 23.73 23.21 -11.67
C SER A 741 22.96 24.36 -12.31
N GLY A 742 22.18 25.08 -11.52
CA GLY A 742 21.62 26.38 -11.91
C GLY A 742 22.64 27.52 -11.87
N GLU A 743 23.86 27.27 -11.38
CA GLU A 743 24.92 28.27 -11.30
C GLU A 743 25.68 28.37 -12.62
N LEU A 744 25.90 29.60 -13.08
CA LEU A 744 26.63 29.89 -14.32
C LEU A 744 27.37 31.22 -14.22
N VAL A 745 28.41 31.38 -15.03
CA VAL A 745 29.12 32.65 -15.26
C VAL A 745 29.39 32.80 -16.75
N THR A 746 29.34 34.03 -17.26
CA THR A 746 29.70 34.35 -18.65
C THR A 746 30.23 35.78 -18.74
N ASP A 747 31.26 35.98 -19.55
CA ASP A 747 31.85 37.27 -19.88
C ASP A 747 31.02 38.02 -20.93
N VAL A 748 30.47 39.17 -20.55
CA VAL A 748 29.55 39.95 -21.41
C VAL A 748 30.19 41.20 -22.01
N TYR A 749 31.27 41.71 -21.41
CA TYR A 749 31.97 42.90 -21.90
C TYR A 749 33.44 42.90 -21.49
N THR A 750 34.33 43.35 -22.38
CA THR A 750 35.78 43.40 -22.14
C THR A 750 36.28 44.83 -22.32
N SER A 751 36.89 45.40 -21.28
CA SER A 751 37.42 46.77 -21.27
C SER A 751 38.95 46.75 -21.18
N THR A 752 39.60 47.00 -22.33
CA THR A 752 41.07 47.15 -22.41
C THR A 752 41.56 48.41 -21.72
N GLN A 753 40.74 49.47 -21.66
CA GLN A 753 41.08 50.74 -20.99
C GLN A 753 41.20 50.60 -19.47
N THR A 754 40.41 49.73 -18.84
CA THR A 754 40.42 49.49 -17.38
C THR A 754 41.07 48.16 -16.98
N ASN A 755 41.55 47.39 -17.97
CA ASN A 755 42.12 46.05 -17.82
C ASN A 755 41.17 45.02 -17.15
N THR A 756 39.86 45.13 -17.41
CA THR A 756 38.82 44.32 -16.75
C THR A 756 37.85 43.67 -17.73
N ILE A 757 37.24 42.56 -17.29
CA ILE A 757 36.14 41.87 -17.95
C ILE A 757 34.94 41.91 -17.02
N LEU A 758 33.79 42.34 -17.53
CA LEU A 758 32.50 42.24 -16.85
C LEU A 758 31.91 40.86 -17.11
N TYR A 759 31.62 40.16 -16.03
CA TYR A 759 30.87 38.91 -16.03
C TYR A 759 29.47 39.16 -15.51
N LEU A 760 28.50 38.46 -16.10
CA LEU A 760 27.22 38.20 -15.46
C LEU A 760 27.17 36.72 -15.05
N GLY A 761 26.32 36.41 -14.09
CA GLY A 761 26.07 35.02 -13.72
C GLY A 761 24.85 34.83 -12.86
N ALA A 762 24.50 33.57 -12.65
CA ALA A 762 23.50 33.15 -11.68
C ALA A 762 24.20 32.40 -10.54
N GLY A 763 23.78 32.67 -9.32
CA GLY A 763 23.93 31.76 -8.19
C GLY A 763 22.72 30.83 -8.12
N GLY A 764 22.84 29.78 -7.30
CA GLY A 764 21.87 28.71 -7.25
C GLY A 764 20.46 29.20 -6.92
N PRO A 765 19.43 28.39 -7.23
CA PRO A 765 18.05 28.77 -6.95
C PRO A 765 17.84 29.05 -5.46
N ARG A 766 16.89 29.94 -5.18
CA ARG A 766 16.36 30.26 -3.85
C ARG A 766 14.83 30.20 -3.92
N LEU A 767 14.18 29.83 -2.83
CA LEU A 767 12.71 29.81 -2.80
C LEU A 767 12.16 31.23 -2.61
N GLY A 768 11.37 31.68 -3.57
CA GLY A 768 10.49 32.84 -3.42
C GLY A 768 9.17 32.43 -2.78
N VAL A 769 8.60 33.32 -1.97
CA VAL A 769 7.23 33.20 -1.45
C VAL A 769 6.43 34.37 -2.01
N PHE A 770 5.45 34.08 -2.85
CA PHE A 770 4.67 35.06 -3.59
C PHE A 770 3.24 35.11 -3.05
N LYS A 771 2.75 36.30 -2.72
CA LYS A 771 1.32 36.51 -2.46
C LYS A 771 0.62 36.71 -3.80
N VAL A 772 -0.29 35.81 -4.15
CA VAL A 772 -1.21 35.94 -5.29
C VAL A 772 -2.57 36.35 -4.74
N ASP A 773 -3.00 37.59 -5.01
CA ASP A 773 -4.31 38.13 -4.62
C ASP A 773 -5.25 38.40 -5.82
N THR A 774 -4.94 37.75 -6.94
CA THR A 774 -5.82 37.58 -8.10
C THR A 774 -6.43 36.18 -8.13
N ASN A 775 -7.46 36.00 -8.97
CA ASN A 775 -7.96 34.68 -9.38
C ASN A 775 -8.39 33.74 -8.24
N GLY A 776 -8.87 34.32 -7.13
CA GLY A 776 -9.35 33.61 -5.94
C GLY A 776 -9.21 34.46 -4.67
N PRO A 777 -9.42 33.88 -3.48
CA PRO A 777 -8.95 34.46 -2.22
C PRO A 777 -7.41 34.63 -2.23
N PRO A 778 -6.84 35.62 -1.53
CA PRO A 778 -5.39 35.80 -1.44
C PRO A 778 -4.67 34.57 -0.90
N ARG A 779 -3.73 34.05 -1.68
CA ARG A 779 -3.00 32.80 -1.43
C ARG A 779 -1.49 32.99 -1.52
N LEU A 780 -0.73 32.05 -0.94
CA LEU A 780 0.74 32.04 -0.97
C LEU A 780 1.22 30.92 -1.90
N MET A 781 2.05 31.30 -2.87
CA MET A 781 2.74 30.39 -3.78
C MET A 781 4.23 30.33 -3.43
N VAL A 782 4.86 29.17 -3.61
CA VAL A 782 6.29 28.97 -3.34
C VAL A 782 6.95 28.36 -4.58
N GLY A 783 8.11 28.89 -4.99
CA GLY A 783 8.81 28.40 -6.17
C GLY A 783 10.26 28.87 -6.28
N PRO A 784 11.10 28.19 -7.08
CA PRO A 784 12.51 28.53 -7.24
C PRO A 784 12.72 29.77 -8.13
N ILE A 785 13.59 30.68 -7.68
CA ILE A 785 14.07 31.85 -8.42
C ILE A 785 15.60 31.79 -8.50
N ALA A 786 16.20 32.09 -9.66
CA ALA A 786 17.65 32.25 -9.81
C ALA A 786 18.13 33.58 -9.21
N THR A 787 19.38 33.63 -8.71
CA THR A 787 19.97 34.84 -8.14
C THR A 787 21.04 35.43 -9.05
N GLY A 788 20.66 36.40 -9.89
CA GLY A 788 21.59 37.06 -10.82
C GLY A 788 22.54 38.05 -10.14
N TYR A 789 23.81 38.08 -10.57
CA TYR A 789 24.85 39.02 -10.13
C TYR A 789 25.71 39.51 -11.33
N GLU A 790 26.43 40.61 -11.12
CA GLU A 790 27.56 41.06 -11.92
C GLU A 790 28.89 40.87 -11.17
N HIS A 791 30.01 40.80 -11.88
CA HIS A 791 31.35 40.70 -11.28
C HIS A 791 32.45 41.23 -12.21
N LEU A 792 33.52 41.83 -11.66
CA LEU A 792 34.64 42.40 -12.43
C LEU A 792 35.92 41.59 -12.24
N GLY A 793 36.20 40.69 -13.19
CA GLY A 793 37.48 40.01 -13.29
C GLY A 793 38.51 40.83 -14.10
N GLU A 794 39.75 40.36 -14.14
CA GLU A 794 40.83 41.01 -14.90
C GLU A 794 40.94 40.49 -16.33
N LEU A 795 41.51 41.30 -17.23
CA LEU A 795 41.69 40.94 -18.64
C LEU A 795 42.57 39.69 -18.89
N ARG A 796 43.41 39.28 -17.91
CA ARG A 796 44.41 38.22 -18.05
C ARG A 796 43.92 36.78 -17.82
N ARG A 797 42.77 36.56 -17.17
CA ARG A 797 42.14 35.25 -16.97
C ARG A 797 40.67 35.38 -17.32
N ARG A 798 40.17 34.52 -18.22
CA ARG A 798 38.72 34.32 -18.36
C ARG A 798 38.25 33.27 -17.36
N PHE A 799 37.09 33.49 -16.74
CA PHE A 799 36.44 32.48 -15.92
C PHE A 799 35.70 31.49 -16.82
N GLU A 800 35.87 30.21 -16.57
CA GLU A 800 35.11 29.13 -17.21
C GLU A 800 33.91 28.71 -16.36
N LYS A 801 33.97 28.90 -15.03
CA LYS A 801 32.99 28.43 -14.06
C LYS A 801 32.84 29.38 -12.85
N PRO A 802 31.76 29.28 -12.06
CA PRO A 802 31.56 30.14 -10.88
C PRO A 802 32.70 30.10 -9.85
N GLU A 803 33.39 28.97 -9.71
CA GLU A 803 34.43 28.71 -8.71
C GLU A 803 35.80 29.31 -9.07
N ASP A 804 36.01 29.77 -10.31
CA ASP A 804 37.26 30.44 -10.75
C ASP A 804 37.59 31.73 -9.98
N ARG A 805 36.62 32.24 -9.21
CA ARG A 805 36.74 33.44 -8.36
C ARG A 805 37.54 33.21 -7.09
N ASP A 806 37.48 32.00 -6.54
CA ASP A 806 38.00 31.68 -5.21
C ASP A 806 39.43 31.14 -5.23
N GLU A 807 40.03 30.98 -6.42
CA GLU A 807 41.41 30.54 -6.61
C GLU A 807 42.44 31.67 -6.41
N GLY A 808 42.44 32.26 -5.21
CA GLY A 808 43.43 33.24 -4.79
C GLY A 808 44.80 32.62 -4.52
N GLY A 809 45.77 32.89 -5.41
CA GLY A 809 47.18 32.54 -5.22
C GLY A 809 48.12 33.53 -5.91
N ASP A 810 48.91 34.26 -5.11
CA ASP A 810 50.06 35.11 -5.49
C ASP A 810 49.87 36.15 -6.63
N PHE A 811 48.65 36.65 -6.83
CA PHE A 811 48.43 37.85 -7.64
C PHE A 811 47.43 38.81 -7.00
N GLU A 812 47.62 40.12 -7.18
CA GLU A 812 46.78 41.15 -6.56
C GLU A 812 45.30 41.04 -6.97
N ALA A 813 44.45 41.18 -5.95
CA ALA A 813 42.98 41.18 -5.93
C ALA A 813 42.22 41.17 -7.27
N VAL A 814 41.46 40.09 -7.47
CA VAL A 814 40.19 40.12 -8.21
C VAL A 814 39.34 41.30 -7.69
N LYS A 815 38.75 42.11 -8.58
CA LYS A 815 38.17 43.41 -8.22
C LYS A 815 36.76 43.31 -7.62
N GLY A 816 36.72 42.83 -6.37
CA GLY A 816 35.55 42.82 -5.50
C GLY A 816 34.74 41.53 -5.53
N ALA A 817 33.91 41.33 -4.52
CA ALA A 817 32.93 40.26 -4.50
C ALA A 817 31.86 40.46 -5.60
N PRO A 818 31.18 39.41 -6.08
CA PRO A 818 30.03 39.55 -6.97
C PRO A 818 28.97 40.51 -6.39
N ALA A 819 28.48 41.42 -7.22
CA ALA A 819 27.51 42.44 -6.84
C ALA A 819 26.13 42.12 -7.41
N ALA A 820 25.08 42.32 -6.61
CA ALA A 820 23.70 42.19 -7.05
C ALA A 820 22.86 43.32 -6.41
N PRO A 821 23.10 44.59 -6.77
CA PRO A 821 22.43 45.73 -6.12
C PRO A 821 20.91 45.72 -6.27
N TRP A 822 20.39 45.10 -7.33
CA TRP A 822 18.95 44.82 -7.50
C TRP A 822 18.41 43.80 -6.50
N ALA A 823 19.20 42.81 -6.07
CA ALA A 823 18.74 41.74 -5.19
C ALA A 823 18.28 42.29 -3.84
N ALA A 824 18.96 43.32 -3.31
CA ALA A 824 18.60 44.01 -2.07
C ALA A 824 17.18 44.62 -2.06
N SER A 825 16.48 44.71 -3.21
CA SER A 825 15.08 45.13 -3.27
C SER A 825 14.05 44.02 -3.00
N TYR A 826 14.45 42.74 -3.10
CA TYR A 826 13.56 41.57 -2.94
C TYR A 826 14.12 40.45 -2.04
N THR A 827 15.43 40.40 -1.79
CA THR A 827 16.01 39.47 -0.81
C THR A 827 15.83 40.05 0.60
N ALA A 828 15.08 39.36 1.45
CA ALA A 828 15.14 39.61 2.89
C ALA A 828 16.59 39.38 3.39
N PRO A 829 17.10 40.17 4.35
CA PRO A 829 18.40 39.93 4.94
C PRO A 829 18.40 38.57 5.65
N ALA A 830 19.42 37.75 5.40
CA ALA A 830 19.62 36.54 6.18
C ALA A 830 19.81 36.90 7.65
N SER A 831 19.06 36.24 8.53
CA SER A 831 19.36 36.31 9.97
C SER A 831 20.74 35.71 10.22
N ALA A 832 21.49 36.30 11.17
CA ALA A 832 22.78 35.76 11.56
C ALA A 832 22.64 34.28 11.96
N GLU A 833 23.50 33.45 11.37
CA GLU A 833 23.54 32.02 11.64
C GLU A 833 24.06 31.80 13.07
N PRO A 834 23.33 31.05 13.92
CA PRO A 834 23.80 30.72 15.25
C PRO A 834 24.87 29.63 15.17
N ASP A 835 25.96 29.78 15.93
CA ASP A 835 26.94 28.71 16.14
C ASP A 835 26.27 27.53 16.90
N LEU A 836 25.62 26.66 16.15
CA LEU A 836 24.85 25.54 16.66
C LEU A 836 24.99 24.35 15.73
N ALA A 837 25.35 23.20 16.27
CA ALA A 837 25.19 21.92 15.60
C ALA A 837 24.13 21.09 16.33
N ILE A 838 23.35 20.31 15.59
CA ILE A 838 22.38 19.37 16.12
C ILE A 838 22.68 17.98 15.54
N GLN A 839 22.55 16.96 16.37
CA GLN A 839 22.42 15.57 15.95
C GLN A 839 21.11 15.04 16.51
N THR A 840 20.37 14.30 15.70
CA THR A 840 19.15 13.59 16.08
C THR A 840 19.32 12.10 15.81
N LYS A 841 18.86 11.26 16.73
CA LYS A 841 18.73 9.83 16.52
C LYS A 841 17.46 9.31 17.17
N ASP A 842 16.66 8.57 16.41
CA ASP A 842 15.53 7.81 16.95
C ASP A 842 16.04 6.48 17.50
N CYS A 843 15.60 6.14 18.72
CA CYS A 843 15.92 4.90 19.41
C CYS A 843 14.64 4.43 20.12
N ASP A 844 14.01 3.37 19.60
CA ASP A 844 12.83 2.72 20.20
C ASP A 844 11.64 3.67 20.50
N GLY A 845 11.43 4.68 19.64
CA GLY A 845 10.35 5.67 19.78
C GLY A 845 10.68 6.83 20.72
N LYS A 846 11.96 6.99 21.07
CA LYS A 846 12.53 8.16 21.74
C LYS A 846 13.53 8.84 20.83
N LEU A 847 13.32 10.14 20.62
CA LEU A 847 14.26 10.97 19.89
C LEU A 847 15.35 11.48 20.86
N PHE A 848 16.57 11.01 20.66
CA PHE A 848 17.76 11.57 21.26
C PHE A 848 18.23 12.76 20.42
N VAL A 849 18.50 13.88 21.07
CA VAL A 849 18.94 15.13 20.43
C VAL A 849 20.17 15.64 21.16
N ARG A 850 21.30 15.77 20.46
CA ARG A 850 22.47 16.50 20.93
C ARG A 850 22.50 17.85 20.23
N ALA A 851 22.44 18.93 21.00
CA ALA A 851 22.55 20.30 20.49
C ALA A 851 23.81 20.96 21.10
N THR A 852 24.79 21.25 20.25
CA THR A 852 26.13 21.73 20.65
C THR A 852 26.34 23.16 20.20
N THR A 853 26.69 24.06 21.12
CA THR A 853 26.94 25.48 20.83
C THR A 853 28.10 26.03 21.68
N PRO A 854 28.97 26.92 21.15
CA PRO A 854 30.07 27.50 21.94
C PRO A 854 29.60 28.61 22.89
N ALA A 855 28.34 29.05 22.80
CA ALA A 855 27.78 30.14 23.59
C ALA A 855 26.33 29.84 24.00
N ARG A 856 25.84 30.53 25.03
CA ARG A 856 24.45 30.38 25.49
C ARG A 856 23.46 30.96 24.47
N ILE A 857 22.54 30.13 23.97
CA ILE A 857 21.46 30.53 23.05
C ILE A 857 20.10 30.40 23.74
N ALA A 858 19.46 31.53 24.03
CA ALA A 858 18.11 31.58 24.59
C ALA A 858 17.02 31.47 23.50
N ASN A 859 15.83 30.99 23.89
CA ASN A 859 14.63 30.90 23.05
C ASN A 859 14.85 30.07 21.76
N VAL A 860 15.56 28.95 21.89
CA VAL A 860 15.75 27.95 20.84
C VAL A 860 14.48 27.11 20.76
N ARG A 861 13.80 27.14 19.62
CA ARG A 861 12.68 26.25 19.29
C ARG A 861 13.14 25.23 18.26
N LEU A 862 13.14 23.95 18.63
CA LEU A 862 13.31 22.86 17.69
C LEU A 862 11.93 22.30 17.31
N ARG A 863 11.62 22.22 16.02
CA ARG A 863 10.50 21.45 15.47
C ARG A 863 11.06 20.24 14.76
N PHE A 864 10.75 19.06 15.26
CA PHE A 864 11.10 17.78 14.63
C PHE A 864 10.01 17.42 13.64
N LEU A 865 10.42 17.13 12.41
CA LEU A 865 9.54 17.00 11.25
C LEU A 865 9.55 15.58 10.70
N ASP A 866 8.40 15.14 10.20
CA ASP A 866 8.32 13.98 9.31
C ASP A 866 8.68 14.38 7.87
N HIS A 867 8.65 13.41 6.95
CA HIS A 867 9.02 13.56 5.55
C HIS A 867 8.21 14.62 4.79
N HIS A 868 6.93 14.84 5.16
CA HIS A 868 6.10 15.89 4.60
C HIS A 868 6.53 17.31 5.07
N GLY A 869 7.45 17.40 6.02
CA GLY A 869 7.79 18.63 6.74
C GLY A 869 6.81 18.95 7.88
N ASP A 870 5.94 18.02 8.24
CA ASP A 870 4.89 18.22 9.23
C ASP A 870 5.44 17.98 10.65
N THR A 871 4.94 18.72 11.65
CA THR A 871 5.62 18.76 12.98
C THR A 871 5.14 17.67 13.93
N LEU A 872 6.01 16.69 14.13
CA LEU A 872 5.89 15.61 15.12
C LEU A 872 5.99 16.14 16.55
N LEU A 873 6.97 17.01 16.81
CA LEU A 873 7.25 17.52 18.15
C LEU A 873 7.86 18.92 18.08
N THR A 874 7.41 19.80 18.98
CA THR A 874 8.09 21.09 19.24
C THR A 874 8.73 21.07 20.62
N LYS A 875 10.00 21.47 20.71
CA LYS A 875 10.73 21.63 21.96
C LYS A 875 11.34 23.03 22.04
N ASP A 876 10.80 23.84 22.95
CA ASP A 876 11.43 25.10 23.35
C ASP A 876 12.45 24.86 24.46
N MET A 877 13.58 25.58 24.40
CA MET A 877 14.69 25.48 25.34
C MET A 877 15.54 26.77 25.37
N THR A 878 16.45 26.83 26.33
CA THR A 878 17.70 27.58 26.22
C THR A 878 18.83 26.57 26.14
N LEU A 879 19.72 26.72 25.18
CA LEU A 879 20.98 25.99 25.13
C LEU A 879 22.01 26.76 25.94
N GLU A 880 22.71 26.08 26.84
CA GLU A 880 23.91 26.61 27.48
C GLU A 880 25.14 26.21 26.64
N ALA A 881 26.29 26.84 26.87
CA ALA A 881 27.51 26.53 26.12
C ALA A 881 28.00 25.09 26.40
N GLY A 882 28.37 24.37 25.33
CA GLY A 882 28.68 22.94 25.34
C GLY A 882 27.57 22.08 24.72
N ASP A 883 27.51 20.82 25.14
CA ASP A 883 26.55 19.83 24.65
C ASP A 883 25.28 19.78 25.52
N THR A 884 24.15 20.21 24.96
CA THR A 884 22.82 19.93 25.52
C THR A 884 22.28 18.64 24.91
N ASN A 885 22.35 17.54 25.66
CA ASN A 885 21.73 16.26 25.27
C ASN A 885 20.29 16.19 25.83
N LEU A 886 19.33 15.79 25.00
CA LEU A 886 17.91 15.68 25.32
C LEU A 886 17.39 14.30 24.90
N GLU A 887 16.50 13.75 25.72
CA GLU A 887 15.68 12.58 25.39
C GLU A 887 14.22 13.05 25.27
N LEU A 888 13.57 12.78 24.15
CA LEU A 888 12.24 13.28 23.83
C LEU A 888 11.32 12.13 23.39
N GLU A 889 10.25 11.87 24.15
CA GLU A 889 9.20 10.91 23.79
C GLU A 889 8.44 11.41 22.55
N LEU A 890 8.42 10.62 21.47
CA LEU A 890 7.65 10.93 20.25
C LEU A 890 6.14 10.67 20.47
N PRO A 891 5.21 11.37 19.80
CA PRO A 891 3.77 11.12 19.96
C PRO A 891 3.41 9.67 19.59
N LYS A 892 2.62 8.97 20.42
CA LYS A 892 2.36 7.53 20.25
C LYS A 892 1.60 7.20 18.96
N ASP A 893 0.73 8.11 18.56
CA ASP A 893 0.02 8.17 17.28
C ASP A 893 0.99 8.26 16.09
N LYS A 894 2.05 9.07 16.20
CA LYS A 894 3.10 9.21 15.16
C LYS A 894 4.16 8.09 15.19
N ARG A 895 4.24 7.26 16.24
CA ARG A 895 5.09 6.04 16.26
C ARG A 895 4.51 4.86 15.44
N ALA A 896 3.26 4.95 14.99
CA ALA A 896 2.47 3.78 14.60
C ALA A 896 2.72 3.22 13.19
N TRP A 897 3.62 3.82 12.39
CA TRP A 897 3.74 3.50 10.95
C TRP A 897 5.14 3.22 10.42
N ILE A 898 6.20 3.28 11.25
CA ILE A 898 7.58 3.15 10.78
C ILE A 898 8.37 2.22 11.70
N VAL A 899 8.33 0.91 11.43
CA VAL A 899 9.13 -0.10 12.15
C VAL A 899 10.44 -0.34 11.38
N GLY A 900 11.49 0.39 11.75
CA GLY A 900 12.85 0.19 11.21
C GLY A 900 13.40 1.33 10.35
N HIS A 901 12.67 2.44 10.20
CA HIS A 901 13.18 3.71 9.66
C HIS A 901 12.87 4.81 10.70
N GLY A 902 13.59 5.94 10.67
CA GLY A 902 13.47 6.96 11.72
C GLY A 902 12.15 7.73 11.62
N VAL A 903 11.50 8.03 12.75
CA VAL A 903 10.24 8.82 12.74
C VAL A 903 10.50 10.29 12.42
N VAL A 904 11.72 10.79 12.65
CA VAL A 904 12.12 12.20 12.41
C VAL A 904 13.12 12.29 11.26
N GLU A 905 12.74 12.99 10.20
CA GLU A 905 13.55 13.19 8.99
C GLU A 905 14.11 14.62 8.85
N GLY A 906 13.53 15.59 9.59
CA GLY A 906 13.95 16.98 9.57
C GLY A 906 13.94 17.67 10.93
N VAL A 907 14.79 18.70 11.07
CA VAL A 907 14.86 19.55 12.28
C VAL A 907 14.80 21.02 11.89
N ALA A 908 13.64 21.64 12.02
CA ALA A 908 13.49 23.10 11.87
C ALA A 908 13.90 23.81 13.18
N VAL A 909 14.95 24.63 13.09
CA VAL A 909 15.53 25.39 14.20
C VAL A 909 15.05 26.84 14.12
N ARG A 910 14.49 27.37 15.21
CA ARG A 910 14.11 28.79 15.34
C ARG A 910 14.81 29.41 16.53
N ILE A 911 15.60 30.46 16.29
CA ILE A 911 16.36 31.20 17.31
C ILE A 911 16.14 32.69 17.05
N GLY A 912 15.31 33.34 17.87
CA GLY A 912 14.84 34.71 17.59
C GLY A 912 14.19 34.80 16.20
N ASP A 913 14.87 35.44 15.26
CA ASP A 913 14.47 35.54 13.85
C ASP A 913 15.15 34.56 12.89
N PHE A 914 16.24 33.90 13.31
CA PHE A 914 16.85 32.82 12.54
C PHE A 914 15.89 31.63 12.36
N ARG A 915 15.91 31.06 11.14
CA ARG A 915 15.18 29.86 10.73
C ARG A 915 16.14 28.94 10.00
N GLY A 916 16.66 27.92 10.70
CA GLY A 916 17.43 26.84 10.10
C GLY A 916 16.53 25.64 9.81
N LEU A 917 16.92 24.80 8.86
CA LEU A 917 16.28 23.51 8.60
C LEU A 917 17.37 22.48 8.30
N GLY A 918 17.57 21.55 9.23
CA GLY A 918 18.37 20.37 9.00
C GLY A 918 17.55 19.30 8.28
N GLY A 919 18.02 18.82 7.14
CA GLY A 919 17.53 17.60 6.49
C GLY A 919 18.64 16.56 6.45
N GLY A 920 18.32 15.30 6.74
CA GLY A 920 19.30 14.22 6.75
C GLY A 920 18.64 12.87 7.00
N THR A 921 18.35 12.15 5.91
CA THR A 921 17.82 10.79 5.93
C THR A 921 18.73 9.86 6.74
N VAL A 922 18.17 9.09 7.68
CA VAL A 922 18.89 8.31 8.71
C VAL A 922 19.56 7.02 8.16
N TYR A 923 19.90 7.00 6.86
CA TYR A 923 20.43 5.83 6.15
C TYR A 923 21.96 5.82 5.96
N GLU A 924 22.67 6.93 6.20
CA GLU A 924 24.15 6.94 6.29
C GLU A 924 24.62 7.47 7.66
N PRO A 925 25.53 6.80 8.40
CA PRO A 925 25.70 7.07 9.84
C PRO A 925 26.52 8.31 10.28
N GLU A 926 27.01 9.15 9.36
CA GLU A 926 28.31 9.83 9.56
C GLU A 926 28.34 11.37 9.59
N TRP A 927 27.21 12.08 9.38
CA TRP A 927 27.24 13.55 9.22
C TRP A 927 26.53 14.34 10.35
N PRO A 928 27.20 15.31 11.00
CA PRO A 928 26.58 16.21 11.96
C PRO A 928 25.82 17.35 11.27
N ILE A 929 24.57 17.62 11.67
CA ILE A 929 23.80 18.76 11.14
C ILE A 929 24.34 20.04 11.78
N ARG A 930 25.25 20.74 11.11
CA ARG A 930 25.51 22.15 11.43
C ARG A 930 24.25 22.96 11.09
N ALA A 931 23.88 23.94 11.91
CA ALA A 931 22.76 24.84 11.64
C ALA A 931 23.01 25.84 10.50
N SER A 932 23.97 25.53 9.61
CA SER A 932 24.09 26.14 8.30
C SER A 932 22.78 26.05 7.54
N VAL A 933 22.45 27.09 6.77
CA VAL A 933 21.25 27.15 5.93
C VAL A 933 21.39 26.21 4.72
N ALA A 934 21.36 24.90 5.00
CA ALA A 934 20.90 23.93 4.04
C ALA A 934 19.45 24.29 3.69
N ALA A 935 19.22 24.63 2.42
CA ALA A 935 17.88 24.44 1.88
C ALA A 935 17.55 22.94 2.00
N TYR A 936 16.29 22.59 2.27
CA TYR A 936 15.86 21.19 2.23
C TYR A 936 16.14 20.63 0.83
N GLN A 937 17.19 19.82 0.74
CA GLN A 937 17.46 18.94 -0.38
C GLN A 937 17.10 17.52 0.10
N PRO A 938 16.06 16.88 -0.44
CA PRO A 938 15.86 15.46 -0.22
C PRO A 938 17.07 14.70 -0.76
N THR A 939 17.77 13.98 0.10
CA THR A 939 19.15 13.52 -0.08
C THR A 939 19.28 12.41 -1.13
N SER A 940 19.23 12.80 -2.40
CA SER A 940 19.34 11.94 -3.58
C SER A 940 20.26 12.51 -4.69
N LEU A 941 20.81 13.71 -4.49
CA LEU A 941 21.75 14.37 -5.41
C LEU A 941 23.21 14.01 -5.13
N PHE A 942 23.59 12.82 -5.60
CA PHE A 942 24.95 12.45 -6.02
C PHE A 942 26.14 12.82 -5.11
N ALA A 943 26.57 11.84 -4.33
CA ALA A 943 27.97 11.74 -3.91
C ALA A 943 28.90 11.51 -5.12
N PHE A 944 29.34 12.58 -5.80
CA PHE A 944 30.54 12.59 -6.66
C PHE A 944 31.06 14.02 -6.94
N GLY A 945 31.39 14.77 -5.87
CA GLY A 945 32.17 16.02 -5.93
C GLY A 945 33.61 15.82 -5.47
N ARG A 946 34.61 16.43 -6.13
CA ARG A 946 36.03 16.28 -5.75
C ARG A 946 36.34 16.99 -4.43
N MET A 947 36.47 16.24 -3.34
CA MET A 947 37.13 16.77 -2.13
C MET A 947 38.59 17.11 -2.44
N ARG A 948 39.01 18.36 -2.18
CA ARG A 948 40.43 18.71 -2.09
C ARG A 948 40.99 18.10 -0.79
N THR A 949 41.93 17.16 -0.92
CA THR A 949 42.50 16.44 0.23
C THR A 949 43.38 17.36 1.07
N VAL A 950 42.85 17.86 2.20
CA VAL A 950 43.67 18.49 3.25
C VAL A 950 44.14 17.39 4.19
N LYS A 951 45.39 16.95 4.02
CA LYS A 951 46.08 16.15 5.03
C LYS A 951 46.24 16.98 6.31
N LEU A 952 45.80 16.43 7.44
CA LEU A 952 46.33 16.76 8.76
C LEU A 952 46.86 15.47 9.37
N GLU A 953 48.16 15.43 9.66
CA GLU A 953 48.84 14.25 10.19
C GLU A 953 48.97 14.34 11.70
N ARG A 954 48.24 13.47 12.41
CA ARG A 954 48.81 12.55 13.42
C ARG A 954 47.82 11.48 13.87
#